data_AF-A0A7V3CF94-F1
#
_entry.id   AF-A0A7V3CF94-F1
#
_cell.length_a   1.000
_cell.length_b   1.000
_cell.length_c   1.000
_cell.angle_alpha   90.00
_cell.angle_beta   90.00
_cell.angle_gamma   90.00
#
_symmetry.space_group_name_H-M   'P 1'
#
loop_
_entity.id
_entity.type
_entity.pdbx_description
1 polymer ?
#
loop_
_entity_poly.entity_id
_entity_poly.type
_entity_poly.pdbx_seq_one_letter_code
_entity_poly.pdbx_strand_id
1 'polypeptide(L)'
;MGDTLASILNASRPPRAADPAAPGVFSAPAVVSALLEGPEGIGARLSEGQRAQLSALARESDEGLFWRGLLAFGGSLENAEKFDAAGRVYAAAVGAVREQPLRVDAENRLNAILGKGAFSPRFEFLLKRFTKDASDPKMIVPMLAGTAVYGLARTAALGRLAGGARGAWYTQGFGARLAASTVGFAAEVPTFALSSRVLRQIGSDGNTPQPGLGHEFASAAITLGFLKTFAFAGQQGFARLHGLHEAGAAMRFSGLAKYSQPLLSQGAMFAGLMSAHKAEEGLGLRPRVDGATTVTDTLASMFSLGVGARLGHYALGPRFASFQREMEFRTGLALLQGAMPQAQAPRANITAGRDLRATYGRLAASAAGLAAFLPERLAFAQSTGSGPQASDPTSVAMTWLSTAVVGGLLAWGAHKIRSHYVAPRGRIAELSGFRAQLEATPAEKLSVQVQKAERYLLESKDYRRANEEEIAVEAYNFLRVAIPKLEPNRRLASLEKIWDQLTEIGEHHNHLALRILRETAGSLDRDGVERLAFRAKQALRYEDLDRALNAVVVLTWLMPLRAPERRVEAAVAIHQSLAGRAPQLVEHLDWLGKGRILLKGLKEFMDQRAAEEKQKLRQKIRELNKARDGGESALDFSLEARIRRLEAELKNFNDGEEIDIANAYLRHLREKEEEIPMLWDHRLALDYAEKFQEIFHEREAPPGPAAVPPTLRARLEGVQPYLKDGGTWLRRLHPRTLLEEIDRQLEPSDRTTAESDGD
;
A
#
# COMPACT_ATOMS: atom_id res chain seq x y z
N MET A 1 34.62 5.35 15.79
CA MET A 1 34.41 6.46 14.82
C MET A 1 34.30 7.81 15.51
N GLY A 2 33.55 7.96 16.62
CA GLY A 2 33.52 9.22 17.40
C GLY A 2 34.89 9.68 17.91
N ASP A 3 35.65 8.79 18.56
CA ASP A 3 37.03 9.10 18.99
C ASP A 3 37.98 9.33 17.81
N THR A 4 37.78 8.59 16.71
CA THR A 4 38.53 8.78 15.45
C THR A 4 38.25 10.13 14.81
N LEU A 5 36.99 10.60 14.85
CA LEU A 5 36.57 11.92 14.36
C LEU A 5 37.14 13.04 15.24
N ALA A 6 37.12 12.87 16.56
CA ALA A 6 37.73 13.82 17.50
C ALA A 6 39.26 13.88 17.31
N SER A 7 39.89 12.73 17.08
CA SER A 7 41.30 12.59 16.71
C SER A 7 41.60 13.28 15.37
N ILE A 8 40.84 13.00 14.31
CA ILE A 8 41.02 13.63 12.98
C ILE A 8 40.77 15.15 13.05
N LEU A 9 39.77 15.60 13.82
CA LEU A 9 39.48 17.03 14.03
C LEU A 9 40.55 17.74 14.88
N ASN A 10 41.14 17.05 15.87
CA ASN A 10 42.28 17.56 16.62
C ASN A 10 43.56 17.54 15.79
N ALA A 11 43.75 16.57 14.90
CA ALA A 11 44.88 16.48 13.98
C ALA A 11 44.79 17.47 12.81
N SER A 12 43.57 17.93 12.47
CA SER A 12 43.35 18.99 11.48
C SER A 12 43.42 20.39 12.09
N ARG A 13 43.55 20.52 13.42
CA ARG A 13 44.10 21.76 13.96
C ARG A 13 45.56 21.82 13.50
N PRO A 14 45.95 22.82 12.70
CA PRO A 14 47.34 22.97 12.34
C PRO A 14 48.15 22.98 13.64
N PRO A 15 49.31 22.29 13.69
CA PRO A 15 50.20 22.39 14.84
C PRO A 15 50.34 23.88 15.13
N ARG A 16 50.02 24.28 16.37
CA ARG A 16 49.99 25.67 16.81
C ARG A 16 51.29 26.31 16.33
N ALA A 17 51.20 27.07 15.24
CA ALA A 17 52.38 27.56 14.56
C ALA A 17 53.16 28.37 15.60
N ALA A 18 54.39 27.95 15.88
CA ALA A 18 55.34 28.84 16.50
C ALA A 18 55.39 30.09 15.61
N ASP A 19 55.10 31.24 16.21
CA ASP A 19 55.07 32.60 15.66
C ASP A 19 54.93 32.80 14.13
N PRO A 20 53.88 33.49 13.63
CA PRO A 20 53.66 33.78 12.21
C PRO A 20 54.64 34.79 11.58
N ALA A 21 55.85 34.97 12.13
CA ALA A 21 56.78 36.02 11.72
C ALA A 21 57.73 35.66 10.56
N ALA A 22 57.72 34.42 10.05
CA ALA A 22 58.48 34.05 8.86
C ALA A 22 57.57 33.35 7.82
N PRO A 23 57.58 33.76 6.54
CA PRO A 23 56.90 33.02 5.48
C PRO A 23 57.50 31.61 5.42
N GLY A 24 56.80 30.65 6.03
CA GLY A 24 57.26 29.28 6.19
C GLY A 24 57.54 28.66 4.84
N VAL A 25 58.79 28.26 4.64
CA VAL A 25 59.23 27.44 3.51
C VAL A 25 58.50 26.11 3.62
N PHE A 26 57.74 25.74 2.59
CA PHE A 26 57.07 24.45 2.49
C PHE A 26 58.11 23.32 2.62
N SER A 27 57.80 22.27 3.40
CA SER A 27 58.68 21.12 3.61
C SER A 27 57.90 19.82 3.50
N ALA A 28 57.98 19.17 2.33
CA ALA A 28 57.41 17.85 2.08
C ALA A 28 57.85 16.80 3.12
N PRO A 29 59.14 16.71 3.52
CA PRO A 29 59.58 15.78 4.56
C PRO A 29 58.86 15.98 5.89
N ALA A 30 58.64 17.22 6.32
CA ALA A 30 57.97 17.51 7.60
C ALA A 30 56.52 17.00 7.61
N VAL A 31 55.79 17.20 6.50
CA VAL A 31 54.41 16.70 6.35
C VAL A 31 54.38 15.17 6.37
N VAL A 32 55.29 14.52 5.65
CA VAL A 32 55.36 13.05 5.60
C VAL A 32 55.77 12.45 6.95
N SER A 33 56.78 13.01 7.62
CA SER A 33 57.16 12.59 8.97
C SER A 33 56.00 12.74 9.95
N ALA A 34 55.25 13.84 9.90
CA ALA A 34 54.07 14.02 10.74
C ALA A 34 52.99 12.95 10.48
N LEU A 35 52.77 12.56 9.22
CA LEU A 35 51.86 11.48 8.85
C LEU A 35 52.36 10.10 9.31
N LEU A 36 53.67 9.84 9.28
CA LEU A 36 54.24 8.54 9.61
C LEU A 36 54.46 8.33 11.12
N GLU A 37 55.02 9.33 11.80
CA GLU A 37 55.62 9.22 13.14
C GLU A 37 54.78 9.87 14.24
N GLY A 38 53.74 10.63 13.88
CA GLY A 38 52.87 11.27 14.87
C GLY A 38 52.29 10.25 15.86
N PRO A 39 51.85 10.68 17.06
CA PRO A 39 51.15 9.82 18.02
C PRO A 39 49.89 9.18 17.41
N GLU A 40 49.40 9.77 16.32
CA GLU A 40 48.34 9.22 15.50
C GLU A 40 48.77 8.89 14.06
N GLY A 41 50.05 8.60 13.87
CA GLY A 41 50.64 8.33 12.57
C GLY A 41 49.99 7.14 11.87
N ILE A 42 49.85 7.24 10.55
CA ILE A 42 49.30 6.16 9.71
C ILE A 42 50.33 5.06 9.46
N GLY A 43 51.61 5.29 9.81
CA GLY A 43 52.74 4.42 9.48
C GLY A 43 52.50 2.95 9.83
N ALA A 44 52.04 2.66 11.05
CA ALA A 44 51.75 1.29 11.50
C ALA A 44 50.69 0.56 10.66
N ARG A 45 49.79 1.30 10.00
CA ARG A 45 48.68 0.76 9.19
C ARG A 45 49.00 0.70 7.70
N LEU A 46 50.08 1.35 7.25
CA LEU A 46 50.52 1.32 5.86
C LEU A 46 51.29 0.03 5.55
N SER A 47 51.05 -0.55 4.37
CA SER A 47 51.91 -1.62 3.86
C SER A 47 53.29 -1.06 3.51
N GLU A 48 54.29 -1.92 3.37
CA GLU A 48 55.64 -1.50 3.01
C GLU A 48 55.68 -0.70 1.70
N GLY A 49 54.94 -1.14 0.67
CA GLY A 49 54.80 -0.40 -0.59
C GLY A 49 54.14 0.97 -0.42
N GLN A 50 53.14 1.10 0.45
CA GLN A 50 52.51 2.39 0.75
C GLN A 50 53.44 3.33 1.52
N ARG A 51 54.24 2.79 2.46
CA ARG A 51 55.28 3.56 3.15
C ARG A 51 56.35 4.05 2.16
N ALA A 52 56.80 3.17 1.27
CA ALA A 52 57.77 3.53 0.24
C ALA A 52 57.23 4.63 -0.70
N GLN A 53 55.96 4.53 -1.11
CA GLN A 53 55.31 5.57 -1.92
C GLN A 53 55.24 6.92 -1.19
N LEU A 54 54.87 6.92 0.09
CA LEU A 54 54.80 8.15 0.89
C LEU A 54 56.20 8.74 1.15
N SER A 55 57.20 7.91 1.39
CA SER A 55 58.61 8.32 1.50
C SER A 55 59.17 8.86 0.17
N ALA A 56 58.69 8.36 -0.98
CA ALA A 56 59.04 8.91 -2.28
C ALA A 56 58.44 10.31 -2.47
N LEU A 57 57.18 10.52 -2.06
CA LEU A 57 56.55 11.85 -2.06
C LEU A 57 57.30 12.86 -1.19
N ALA A 58 57.91 12.43 -0.07
CA ALA A 58 58.72 13.31 0.78
C ALA A 58 59.92 13.96 0.05
N ARG A 59 60.36 13.37 -1.08
CA ARG A 59 61.47 13.89 -1.89
C ARG A 59 61.03 14.87 -2.98
N GLU A 60 59.71 15.06 -3.17
CA GLU A 60 59.19 15.99 -4.16
C GLU A 60 59.42 17.42 -3.70
N SER A 61 60.13 18.20 -4.52
CA SER A 61 60.50 19.58 -4.21
C SER A 61 59.45 20.59 -4.66
N ASP A 62 58.67 20.25 -5.69
CA ASP A 62 57.60 21.12 -6.17
C ASP A 62 56.35 20.96 -5.27
N GLU A 63 55.90 22.06 -4.68
CA GLU A 63 54.75 22.06 -3.75
C GLU A 63 53.47 21.54 -4.42
N GLY A 64 53.21 21.93 -5.68
CA GLY A 64 52.02 21.52 -6.41
C GLY A 64 52.02 20.03 -6.74
N LEU A 65 53.15 19.50 -7.22
CA LEU A 65 53.34 18.07 -7.50
C LEU A 65 53.26 17.24 -6.22
N PHE A 66 53.85 17.71 -5.12
CA PHE A 66 53.75 17.05 -3.83
C PHE A 66 52.30 16.88 -3.40
N TRP A 67 51.52 17.97 -3.38
CA TRP A 67 50.14 17.91 -2.92
C TRP A 67 49.24 17.08 -3.84
N ARG A 68 49.42 17.16 -5.16
CA ARG A 68 48.73 16.27 -6.11
C ARG A 68 49.08 14.81 -5.87
N GLY A 69 50.36 14.51 -5.67
CA GLY A 69 50.85 13.18 -5.34
C GLY A 69 50.28 12.66 -4.01
N LEU A 70 50.18 13.54 -3.00
CA LEU A 70 49.61 13.21 -1.71
C LEU A 70 48.09 12.96 -1.78
N LEU A 71 47.34 13.73 -2.57
CA LEU A 71 45.92 13.48 -2.79
C LEU A 71 45.68 12.17 -3.56
N ALA A 72 46.52 11.87 -4.56
CA ALA A 72 46.50 10.60 -5.27
C ALA A 72 46.82 9.43 -4.32
N PHE A 73 47.77 9.60 -3.40
CA PHE A 73 48.06 8.64 -2.34
C PHE A 73 46.86 8.45 -1.40
N GLY A 74 46.20 9.53 -0.99
CA GLY A 74 44.93 9.48 -0.24
C GLY A 74 43.86 8.66 -0.97
N GLY A 75 43.73 8.85 -2.29
CA GLY A 75 42.79 8.09 -3.12
C GLY A 75 43.15 6.61 -3.23
N SER A 76 44.45 6.28 -3.27
CA SER A 76 44.93 4.89 -3.20
C SER A 76 44.58 4.24 -1.86
N LEU A 77 44.72 4.97 -0.75
CA LEU A 77 44.31 4.51 0.58
C LEU A 77 42.79 4.33 0.68
N GLU A 78 41.99 5.23 0.09
CA GLU A 78 40.53 5.11 -0.01
C GLU A 78 40.14 3.83 -0.76
N ASN A 79 40.74 3.57 -1.92
CA ASN A 79 40.51 2.35 -2.72
C ASN A 79 40.93 1.07 -1.95
N ALA A 80 41.96 1.18 -1.10
CA ALA A 80 42.42 0.12 -0.21
C ALA A 80 41.64 0.01 1.11
N GLU A 81 40.51 0.72 1.27
CA GLU A 81 39.67 0.76 2.49
C GLU A 81 40.37 1.23 3.77
N LYS A 82 41.52 1.89 3.63
CA LYS A 82 42.22 2.50 4.77
C LYS A 82 41.68 3.90 5.04
N PHE A 83 40.35 4.01 5.24
CA PHE A 83 39.63 5.30 5.30
C PHE A 83 40.15 6.23 6.39
N ASP A 84 40.52 5.69 7.55
CA ASP A 84 41.16 6.48 8.62
C ASP A 84 42.47 7.12 8.14
N ALA A 85 43.28 6.37 7.39
CA ALA A 85 44.55 6.86 6.87
C ALA A 85 44.34 7.84 5.71
N ALA A 86 43.41 7.54 4.80
CA ALA A 86 43.01 8.45 3.73
C ALA A 86 42.48 9.77 4.29
N GLY A 87 41.60 9.72 5.31
CA GLY A 87 41.06 10.89 5.99
C GLY A 87 42.15 11.76 6.62
N ARG A 88 43.17 11.16 7.24
CA ARG A 88 44.33 11.90 7.77
C ARG A 88 45.16 12.57 6.67
N VAL A 89 45.35 11.88 5.54
CA VAL A 89 46.05 12.44 4.37
C VAL A 89 45.28 13.64 3.81
N TYR A 90 43.96 13.53 3.63
CA TYR A 90 43.13 14.65 3.16
C TYR A 90 43.07 15.79 4.19
N ALA A 91 42.99 15.49 5.48
CA ALA A 91 43.03 16.49 6.54
C ALA A 91 44.34 17.29 6.54
N ALA A 92 45.48 16.62 6.36
CA ALA A 92 46.77 17.27 6.22
C ALA A 92 46.81 18.19 4.99
N ALA A 93 46.26 17.74 3.86
CA ALA A 93 46.16 18.55 2.65
C ALA A 93 45.25 19.79 2.85
N VAL A 94 44.08 19.65 3.46
CA VAL A 94 43.14 20.78 3.69
C VAL A 94 43.79 21.90 4.53
N GLY A 95 44.63 21.54 5.51
CA GLY A 95 45.28 22.52 6.39
C GLY A 95 46.49 23.23 5.80
N ALA A 96 47.14 22.65 4.79
CA ALA A 96 48.47 23.11 4.33
C ALA A 96 48.52 23.51 2.84
N VAL A 97 47.60 23.03 2.00
CA VAL A 97 47.54 23.37 0.57
C VAL A 97 47.14 24.83 0.36
N ARG A 98 47.97 25.57 -0.38
CA ARG A 98 47.68 26.95 -0.80
C ARG A 98 46.82 27.03 -2.07
N GLU A 99 46.98 26.09 -3.00
CA GLU A 99 46.20 26.03 -4.24
C GLU A 99 44.73 25.72 -3.95
N GLN A 100 43.85 26.70 -4.21
CA GLN A 100 42.41 26.58 -3.98
C GLN A 100 41.76 25.33 -4.59
N PRO A 101 42.03 24.91 -5.86
CA PRO A 101 41.36 23.73 -6.42
C PRO A 101 41.74 22.43 -5.70
N LEU A 102 43.02 22.25 -5.33
CA LEU A 102 43.48 21.07 -4.60
C LEU A 102 42.92 21.02 -3.18
N ARG A 103 42.82 22.19 -2.51
CA ARG A 103 42.22 22.27 -1.18
C ARG A 103 40.73 21.92 -1.21
N VAL A 104 39.98 22.41 -2.20
CA VAL A 104 38.55 22.08 -2.37
C VAL A 104 38.35 20.60 -2.64
N ASP A 105 39.19 19.97 -3.46
CA ASP A 105 39.13 18.51 -3.70
C ASP A 105 39.43 17.70 -2.44
N ALA A 106 40.49 18.06 -1.72
CA ALA A 106 40.85 17.45 -0.43
C ALA A 106 39.71 17.57 0.59
N GLU A 107 39.10 18.75 0.68
CA GLU A 107 37.98 19.03 1.58
C GLU A 107 36.73 18.23 1.20
N ASN A 108 36.43 18.13 -0.10
CA ASN A 108 35.32 17.32 -0.60
C ASN A 108 35.51 15.83 -0.29
N ARG A 109 36.71 15.28 -0.52
CA ARG A 109 37.06 13.88 -0.22
C ARG A 109 37.05 13.60 1.29
N LEU A 110 37.63 14.50 2.09
CA LEU A 110 37.59 14.41 3.56
C LEU A 110 36.14 14.43 4.06
N ASN A 111 35.35 15.40 3.60
CA ASN A 111 33.95 15.51 3.96
C ASN A 111 33.16 14.26 3.54
N ALA A 112 33.44 13.69 2.36
CA ALA A 112 32.81 12.44 1.92
C ALA A 112 33.10 11.28 2.88
N ILE A 113 34.35 11.09 3.30
CA ILE A 113 34.75 10.07 4.28
C ILE A 113 34.10 10.32 5.65
N LEU A 114 34.00 11.58 6.07
CA LEU A 114 33.37 11.96 7.34
C LEU A 114 31.84 11.99 7.28
N GLY A 115 31.22 11.72 6.12
CA GLY A 115 29.78 11.77 5.91
C GLY A 115 29.19 13.20 5.81
N LYS A 116 30.04 14.23 5.71
CA LYS A 116 29.70 15.65 5.63
C LYS A 116 29.77 16.18 4.18
N GLY A 117 29.40 17.44 3.97
CA GLY A 117 29.61 18.16 2.70
C GLY A 117 28.58 17.90 1.61
N ALA A 118 28.94 18.17 0.36
CA ALA A 118 28.03 18.04 -0.79
C ALA A 118 27.59 16.59 -1.03
N PHE A 119 26.40 16.41 -1.64
CA PHE A 119 25.85 15.08 -1.92
C PHE A 119 26.68 14.29 -2.95
N SER A 120 27.21 14.96 -3.99
CA SER A 120 27.89 14.28 -5.12
C SER A 120 29.17 13.52 -4.71
N PRO A 121 30.16 14.13 -4.01
CA PRO A 121 31.35 13.40 -3.56
C PRO A 121 31.02 12.28 -2.57
N ARG A 122 30.03 12.51 -1.69
CA ARG A 122 29.49 11.48 -0.80
C ARG A 122 28.92 10.31 -1.58
N PHE A 123 28.08 10.58 -2.56
CA PHE A 123 27.47 9.56 -3.39
C PHE A 123 28.54 8.74 -4.15
N GLU A 124 29.57 9.37 -4.71
CA GLU A 124 30.68 8.65 -5.36
C GLU A 124 31.42 7.74 -4.37
N PHE A 125 31.80 8.27 -3.20
CA PHE A 125 32.47 7.51 -2.14
C PHE A 125 31.62 6.31 -1.69
N LEU A 126 30.33 6.55 -1.44
CA LEU A 126 29.37 5.54 -1.02
C LEU A 126 29.14 4.50 -2.11
N LEU A 127 29.08 4.90 -3.38
CA LEU A 127 28.88 4.00 -4.51
C LEU A 127 30.10 3.09 -4.69
N LYS A 128 31.32 3.64 -4.60
CA LYS A 128 32.58 2.86 -4.64
C LYS A 128 32.67 1.87 -3.49
N ARG A 129 32.38 2.33 -2.27
CA ARG A 129 32.33 1.46 -1.10
C ARG A 129 31.25 0.40 -1.25
N PHE A 130 30.07 0.79 -1.72
CA PHE A 130 28.95 -0.09 -1.94
C PHE A 130 29.26 -1.19 -2.97
N THR A 131 29.82 -0.86 -4.14
CA THR A 131 30.15 -1.88 -5.15
C THR A 131 31.14 -2.90 -4.61
N LYS A 132 32.04 -2.47 -3.73
CA LYS A 132 32.99 -3.34 -3.04
C LYS A 132 32.32 -4.16 -1.94
N ASP A 133 31.55 -3.55 -1.05
CA ASP A 133 30.79 -4.24 0.02
C ASP A 133 29.76 -5.23 -0.57
N ALA A 134 29.15 -4.91 -1.71
CA ALA A 134 28.20 -5.75 -2.41
C ALA A 134 28.85 -6.90 -3.19
N SER A 135 30.15 -6.81 -3.47
CA SER A 135 30.96 -7.92 -4.02
C SER A 135 31.78 -8.64 -2.95
N ASP A 136 31.78 -8.15 -1.71
CA ASP A 136 32.48 -8.80 -0.60
C ASP A 136 31.70 -10.05 -0.15
N PRO A 137 32.29 -11.25 -0.28
CA PRO A 137 31.69 -12.47 0.24
C PRO A 137 31.38 -12.39 1.74
N LYS A 138 32.09 -11.56 2.52
CA LYS A 138 31.84 -11.36 3.96
C LYS A 138 30.45 -10.79 4.25
N MET A 139 29.87 -10.03 3.33
CA MET A 139 28.52 -9.48 3.46
C MET A 139 27.46 -10.40 2.83
N ILE A 140 27.78 -11.03 1.70
CA ILE A 140 26.84 -11.89 0.96
C ILE A 140 26.56 -13.20 1.71
N VAL A 141 27.60 -13.86 2.21
CA VAL A 141 27.48 -15.21 2.78
C VAL A 141 26.60 -15.25 4.05
N PRO A 142 26.71 -14.31 5.02
CA PRO A 142 25.85 -14.33 6.21
C PRO A 142 24.37 -14.17 5.88
N MET A 143 24.05 -13.31 4.92
CA MET A 143 22.69 -13.14 4.44
C MET A 143 22.15 -14.39 3.78
N LEU A 144 22.95 -15.02 2.91
CA LEU A 144 22.58 -16.25 2.23
C LEU A 144 22.32 -17.36 3.25
N ALA A 145 23.25 -17.55 4.19
CA ALA A 145 23.14 -18.54 5.26
C ALA A 145 21.91 -18.28 6.14
N GLY A 146 21.72 -17.04 6.59
CA GLY A 146 20.56 -16.64 7.39
C GLY A 146 19.24 -16.89 6.66
N THR A 147 19.13 -16.47 5.40
CA THR A 147 17.91 -16.63 4.59
C THR A 147 17.60 -18.11 4.33
N ALA A 148 18.62 -18.92 4.06
CA ALA A 148 18.47 -20.36 3.88
C ALA A 148 17.95 -21.03 5.16
N VAL A 149 18.57 -20.73 6.31
CA VAL A 149 18.16 -21.28 7.61
C VAL A 149 16.75 -20.80 7.99
N TYR A 150 16.44 -19.52 7.80
CA TYR A 150 15.10 -18.97 7.98
C TYR A 150 14.08 -19.77 7.16
N GLY A 151 14.34 -19.94 5.86
CA GLY A 151 13.45 -20.63 4.94
C GLY A 151 13.21 -22.08 5.34
N LEU A 152 14.27 -22.81 5.69
CA LEU A 152 14.20 -24.20 6.14
C LEU A 152 13.45 -24.34 7.48
N ALA A 153 13.82 -23.55 8.48
CA ALA A 153 13.22 -23.61 9.81
C ALA A 153 11.74 -23.20 9.78
N ARG A 154 11.40 -22.13 9.05
CA ARG A 154 10.01 -21.71 8.81
C ARG A 154 9.21 -22.81 8.11
N THR A 155 9.78 -23.41 7.06
CA THR A 155 9.10 -24.47 6.30
C THR A 155 8.87 -25.73 7.14
N ALA A 156 9.87 -26.15 7.91
CA ALA A 156 9.75 -27.27 8.84
C ALA A 156 8.70 -26.99 9.94
N ALA A 157 8.69 -25.77 10.48
CA ALA A 157 7.70 -25.34 11.46
C ALA A 157 6.28 -25.32 10.85
N LEU A 158 6.12 -24.79 9.63
CA LEU A 158 4.84 -24.84 8.92
C LEU A 158 4.38 -26.27 8.66
N GLY A 159 5.27 -27.17 8.24
CA GLY A 159 4.94 -28.58 8.02
C GLY A 159 4.45 -29.26 9.30
N ARG A 160 5.11 -29.00 10.43
CA ARG A 160 4.67 -29.52 11.74
C ARG A 160 3.35 -28.90 12.21
N LEU A 161 3.16 -27.60 12.04
CA LEU A 161 1.93 -26.92 12.43
C LEU A 161 0.74 -27.33 11.55
N ALA A 162 0.97 -27.54 10.26
CA ALA A 162 -0.05 -28.05 9.33
C ALA A 162 -0.44 -29.51 9.63
N GLY A 163 0.49 -30.31 10.14
CA GLY A 163 0.22 -31.69 10.61
C GLY A 163 -0.36 -31.79 12.02
N GLY A 164 -0.37 -30.70 12.80
CA GLY A 164 -0.86 -30.66 14.18
C GLY A 164 -2.39 -30.74 14.29
N ALA A 165 -2.89 -31.29 15.39
CA ALA A 165 -4.31 -31.56 15.62
C ALA A 165 -5.24 -30.35 15.33
N ARG A 166 -6.34 -30.62 14.61
CA ARG A 166 -7.29 -29.70 13.96
C ARG A 166 -8.11 -28.76 14.87
N GLY A 167 -7.64 -28.39 16.06
CA GLY A 167 -8.50 -27.75 17.08
C GLY A 167 -8.52 -26.23 17.12
N ALA A 168 -7.51 -25.52 16.61
CA ALA A 168 -7.32 -24.12 16.95
C ALA A 168 -7.00 -23.18 15.77
N TRP A 169 -7.67 -22.04 15.74
CA TRP A 169 -7.41 -20.95 14.78
C TRP A 169 -5.99 -20.35 14.89
N TYR A 170 -5.25 -20.60 15.98
CA TYR A 170 -3.84 -20.21 16.08
C TYR A 170 -2.91 -21.30 15.52
N THR A 171 -3.35 -22.57 15.45
CA THR A 171 -2.63 -23.64 14.76
C THR A 171 -2.92 -23.68 13.26
N GLN A 172 -3.89 -22.89 12.78
CA GLN A 172 -4.25 -22.77 11.37
C GLN A 172 -4.24 -21.31 10.91
N GLY A 173 -3.64 -21.00 9.77
CA GLY A 173 -3.80 -19.72 9.09
C GLY A 173 -2.73 -18.72 9.51
N PHE A 174 -3.17 -17.51 9.90
CA PHE A 174 -2.27 -16.43 10.30
C PHE A 174 -1.42 -16.82 11.51
N GLY A 175 -1.99 -17.49 12.51
CA GLY A 175 -1.26 -17.93 13.70
C GLY A 175 -0.13 -18.92 13.39
N ALA A 176 -0.40 -19.90 12.52
CA ALA A 176 0.61 -20.86 12.08
C ALA A 176 1.74 -20.18 11.29
N ARG A 177 1.39 -19.25 10.40
CA ARG A 177 2.38 -18.45 9.66
C ARG A 177 3.23 -17.60 10.58
N LEU A 178 2.63 -16.95 11.57
CA LEU A 178 3.34 -16.12 12.53
C LEU A 178 4.28 -16.98 13.40
N ALA A 179 3.79 -18.08 13.96
CA ALA A 179 4.60 -19.00 14.76
C ALA A 179 5.77 -19.58 13.96
N ALA A 180 5.52 -20.02 12.71
CA ALA A 180 6.58 -20.52 11.86
C ALA A 180 7.60 -19.43 11.46
N SER A 181 7.15 -18.21 11.20
CA SER A 181 8.05 -17.07 10.97
C SER A 181 8.87 -16.74 12.20
N THR A 182 8.32 -16.85 13.41
CA THR A 182 9.07 -16.70 14.67
C THR A 182 10.13 -17.78 14.82
N VAL A 183 9.82 -19.05 14.54
CA VAL A 183 10.80 -20.14 14.56
C VAL A 183 11.90 -19.91 13.52
N GLY A 184 11.51 -19.52 12.30
CA GLY A 184 12.45 -19.15 11.24
C GLY A 184 13.39 -18.04 11.68
N PHE A 185 12.84 -16.97 12.27
CA PHE A 185 13.60 -15.82 12.76
C PHE A 185 14.55 -16.20 13.90
N ALA A 186 14.09 -17.01 14.86
CA ALA A 186 14.91 -17.48 15.96
C ALA A 186 16.12 -18.33 15.50
N ALA A 187 16.00 -19.03 14.37
CA ALA A 187 17.11 -19.76 13.76
C ALA A 187 18.02 -18.86 12.91
N GLU A 188 17.45 -17.88 12.22
CA GLU A 188 18.18 -16.97 11.32
C GLU A 188 19.14 -16.03 12.05
N VAL A 189 18.69 -15.42 13.15
CA VAL A 189 19.50 -14.46 13.93
C VAL A 189 20.86 -15.05 14.33
N PRO A 190 20.92 -16.24 14.97
CA PRO A 190 22.21 -16.79 15.36
C PRO A 190 23.05 -17.23 14.17
N THR A 191 22.44 -17.77 13.11
CA THR A 191 23.16 -18.10 11.89
C THR A 191 23.80 -16.85 11.26
N PHE A 192 23.06 -15.75 11.18
CA PHE A 192 23.56 -14.49 10.62
C PHE A 192 24.71 -13.92 11.46
N ALA A 193 24.56 -13.87 12.78
CA ALA A 193 25.59 -13.34 13.67
C ALA A 193 26.88 -14.19 13.63
N LEU A 194 26.76 -15.52 13.73
CA LEU A 194 27.91 -16.43 13.73
C LEU A 194 28.64 -16.45 12.38
N SER A 195 27.91 -16.50 11.27
CA SER A 195 28.53 -16.45 9.94
C SER A 195 29.24 -15.12 9.68
N SER A 196 28.63 -14.00 10.08
CA SER A 196 29.28 -12.68 10.01
C SER A 196 30.57 -12.65 10.84
N ARG A 197 30.56 -13.24 12.04
CA ARG A 197 31.74 -13.30 12.90
C ARG A 197 32.87 -14.12 12.29
N VAL A 198 32.58 -15.32 11.78
CA VAL A 198 33.58 -16.21 11.15
C VAL A 198 34.23 -15.53 9.95
N LEU A 199 33.44 -14.88 9.09
CA LEU A 199 33.97 -14.19 7.90
C LEU A 199 34.78 -12.95 8.24
N ARG A 200 34.39 -12.22 9.31
CA ARG A 200 35.21 -11.13 9.85
C ARG A 200 36.53 -11.64 10.38
N GLN A 201 36.55 -12.77 11.10
CA GLN A 201 37.78 -13.38 11.63
C GLN A 201 38.76 -13.78 10.52
N ILE A 202 38.26 -14.36 9.42
CA ILE A 202 39.11 -14.81 8.30
C ILE A 202 39.79 -13.62 7.60
N GLY A 203 39.17 -12.44 7.62
CA GLY A 203 39.68 -11.26 6.91
C GLY A 203 40.11 -10.09 7.78
N SER A 204 40.22 -10.27 9.11
CA SER A 204 40.72 -9.25 10.02
C SER A 204 42.18 -9.53 10.37
N ASP A 205 43.04 -8.52 10.32
CA ASP A 205 44.48 -8.60 10.64
C ASP A 205 44.77 -8.85 12.14
N GLY A 206 43.86 -9.49 12.88
CA GLY A 206 43.98 -9.82 14.31
C GLY A 206 43.89 -8.63 15.27
N ASN A 207 44.14 -7.40 14.81
CA ASN A 207 44.27 -6.21 15.65
C ASN A 207 42.96 -5.45 15.92
N THR A 208 41.87 -5.77 15.23
CA THR A 208 40.60 -5.06 15.42
C THR A 208 39.82 -5.72 16.57
N PRO A 209 39.52 -5.01 17.67
CA PRO A 209 38.73 -5.56 18.77
C PRO A 209 37.37 -6.04 18.23
N GLN A 210 37.07 -7.32 18.38
CA GLN A 210 35.79 -7.84 17.93
C GLN A 210 34.70 -7.49 18.95
N PRO A 211 33.51 -7.08 18.50
CA PRO A 211 32.38 -6.93 19.40
C PRO A 211 32.09 -8.26 20.13
N GLY A 212 31.59 -8.16 21.35
CA GLY A 212 31.11 -9.34 22.08
C GLY A 212 29.98 -10.04 21.33
N LEU A 213 29.88 -11.37 21.45
CA LEU A 213 28.83 -12.16 20.79
C LEU A 213 27.41 -11.64 21.07
N GLY A 214 27.13 -11.24 22.32
CA GLY A 214 25.83 -10.69 22.70
C GLY A 214 25.47 -9.41 21.93
N HIS A 215 26.45 -8.56 21.67
CA HIS A 215 26.27 -7.35 20.87
C HIS A 215 25.96 -7.69 19.40
N GLU A 216 26.66 -8.67 18.83
CA GLU A 216 26.41 -9.13 17.46
C GLU A 216 25.03 -9.78 17.31
N PHE A 217 24.60 -10.61 18.27
CA PHE A 217 23.25 -11.19 18.26
C PHE A 217 22.17 -10.13 18.42
N ALA A 218 22.36 -9.15 19.31
CA ALA A 218 21.39 -8.08 19.53
C ALA A 218 21.23 -7.21 18.28
N SER A 219 22.34 -6.77 17.67
CA SER A 219 22.32 -6.02 16.40
C SER A 219 21.66 -6.81 15.27
N ALA A 220 22.03 -8.09 15.10
CA ALA A 220 21.40 -8.96 14.11
C ALA A 220 19.89 -9.12 14.34
N ALA A 221 19.45 -9.34 15.58
CA ALA A 221 18.04 -9.48 15.94
C ALA A 221 17.24 -8.20 15.64
N ILE A 222 17.77 -7.03 16.00
CA ILE A 222 17.12 -5.75 15.75
C ILE A 222 17.02 -5.51 14.24
N THR A 223 18.15 -5.61 13.53
CA THR A 223 18.20 -5.35 12.10
C THR A 223 17.25 -6.28 11.32
N LEU A 224 17.33 -7.59 11.53
CA LEU A 224 16.46 -8.55 10.86
C LEU A 224 14.98 -8.41 11.29
N GLY A 225 14.73 -8.11 12.57
CA GLY A 225 13.39 -7.94 13.12
C GLY A 225 12.65 -6.76 12.51
N PHE A 226 13.32 -5.60 12.41
CA PHE A 226 12.78 -4.42 11.75
C PHE A 226 12.59 -4.65 10.25
N LEU A 227 13.57 -5.24 9.56
CA LEU A 227 13.47 -5.61 8.14
C LEU A 227 12.21 -6.43 7.85
N LYS A 228 11.97 -7.51 8.62
CA LYS A 228 10.80 -8.37 8.41
C LYS A 228 9.49 -7.71 8.79
N THR A 229 9.48 -6.94 9.89
CA THR A 229 8.27 -6.23 10.35
C THR A 229 7.82 -5.20 9.32
N PHE A 230 8.76 -4.42 8.79
CA PHE A 230 8.45 -3.44 7.77
C PHE A 230 8.16 -4.09 6.42
N ALA A 231 8.88 -5.15 6.02
CA ALA A 231 8.53 -5.89 4.81
C ALA A 231 7.09 -6.45 4.87
N PHE A 232 6.69 -6.99 6.02
CA PHE A 232 5.31 -7.42 6.28
C PHE A 232 4.33 -6.24 6.19
N ALA A 233 4.63 -5.11 6.84
CA ALA A 233 3.79 -3.91 6.79
C ALA A 233 3.65 -3.36 5.36
N GLY A 234 4.73 -3.35 4.57
CA GLY A 234 4.75 -2.95 3.17
C GLY A 234 3.89 -3.86 2.30
N GLN A 235 3.97 -5.18 2.49
CA GLN A 235 3.10 -6.15 1.81
C GLN A 235 1.63 -5.98 2.20
N GLN A 236 1.32 -5.74 3.47
CA GLN A 236 -0.05 -5.46 3.93
C GLN A 236 -0.57 -4.12 3.37
N GLY A 237 0.27 -3.09 3.33
CA GLY A 237 -0.04 -1.81 2.71
C GLY A 237 -0.34 -1.96 1.22
N PHE A 238 0.50 -2.69 0.49
CA PHE A 238 0.28 -3.03 -0.91
C PHE A 238 -1.03 -3.81 -1.11
N ALA A 239 -1.28 -4.84 -0.28
CA ALA A 239 -2.52 -5.62 -0.35
C ALA A 239 -3.77 -4.78 -0.14
N ARG A 240 -3.72 -3.83 0.81
CA ARG A 240 -4.84 -2.91 1.07
C ARG A 240 -5.02 -1.87 -0.03
N LEU A 241 -3.93 -1.27 -0.52
CA LEU A 241 -3.98 -0.26 -1.59
C LEU A 241 -4.53 -0.84 -2.89
N HIS A 242 -4.15 -2.07 -3.22
CA HIS A 242 -4.53 -2.73 -4.45
C HIS A 242 -5.72 -3.68 -4.32
N GLY A 243 -6.34 -3.78 -3.14
CA GLY A 243 -7.46 -4.68 -2.88
C GLY A 243 -7.17 -6.11 -3.35
N LEU A 244 -6.01 -6.66 -2.97
CA LEU A 244 -5.63 -8.01 -3.37
C LEU A 244 -6.69 -9.00 -2.86
N HIS A 245 -7.33 -9.72 -3.78
CA HIS A 245 -8.23 -10.82 -3.40
C HIS A 245 -7.41 -11.98 -2.81
N GLU A 246 -8.05 -12.95 -2.15
CA GLU A 246 -7.36 -14.12 -1.59
C GLU A 246 -6.59 -14.92 -2.66
N ALA A 247 -7.01 -14.81 -3.93
CA ALA A 247 -6.32 -15.36 -5.09
C ALA A 247 -5.05 -14.59 -5.51
N GLY A 248 -4.71 -13.48 -4.84
CA GLY A 248 -3.51 -12.67 -5.12
C GLY A 248 -3.63 -11.72 -6.32
N ALA A 249 -4.82 -11.59 -6.93
CA ALA A 249 -5.08 -10.63 -7.99
C ALA A 249 -5.42 -9.25 -7.41
N ALA A 250 -4.77 -8.20 -7.94
CA ALA A 250 -5.05 -6.81 -7.59
C ALA A 250 -6.38 -6.37 -8.21
N MET A 251 -7.40 -6.15 -7.38
CA MET A 251 -8.71 -5.67 -7.84
C MET A 251 -8.76 -4.15 -8.01
N ARG A 252 -7.84 -3.41 -7.36
CA ARG A 252 -7.75 -1.95 -7.45
C ARG A 252 -6.40 -1.53 -8.03
N PHE A 253 -6.44 -0.60 -8.98
CA PHE A 253 -5.23 -0.04 -9.61
C PHE A 253 -4.27 -1.11 -10.15
N SER A 254 -4.79 -2.18 -10.77
CA SER A 254 -4.00 -3.30 -11.29
C SER A 254 -2.88 -2.84 -12.25
N GLY A 255 -3.13 -1.79 -13.04
CA GLY A 255 -2.14 -1.16 -13.91
C GLY A 255 -0.97 -0.51 -13.14
N LEU A 256 -1.23 0.08 -11.97
CA LEU A 256 -0.20 0.67 -11.12
C LEU A 256 0.49 -0.36 -10.21
N ALA A 257 -0.16 -1.50 -9.92
CA ALA A 257 0.35 -2.53 -9.04
C ALA A 257 1.75 -3.03 -9.44
N LYS A 258 2.02 -3.11 -10.75
CA LYS A 258 3.34 -3.50 -11.30
C LYS A 258 4.46 -2.53 -10.89
N TYR A 259 4.16 -1.24 -10.75
CA TYR A 259 5.12 -0.21 -10.40
C TYR A 259 5.17 0.06 -8.88
N SER A 260 4.02 -0.01 -8.21
CA SER A 260 3.93 0.24 -6.78
C SER A 260 4.48 -0.90 -5.93
N GLN A 261 4.41 -2.16 -6.40
CA GLN A 261 4.94 -3.30 -5.65
C GLN A 261 6.45 -3.20 -5.35
N PRO A 262 7.34 -2.94 -6.34
CA PRO A 262 8.76 -2.75 -6.06
C PRO A 262 9.01 -1.49 -5.21
N LEU A 263 8.30 -0.39 -5.47
CA LEU A 263 8.48 0.86 -4.71
C LEU A 263 8.07 0.71 -3.24
N LEU A 264 6.93 0.09 -2.95
CA LEU A 264 6.46 -0.12 -1.59
C LEU A 264 7.32 -1.14 -0.84
N SER A 265 7.78 -2.20 -1.51
CA SER A 265 8.67 -3.17 -0.89
C SER A 265 10.05 -2.59 -0.59
N GLN A 266 10.63 -1.81 -1.52
CA GLN A 266 11.90 -1.10 -1.30
C GLN A 266 11.75 -0.01 -0.24
N GLY A 267 10.69 0.78 -0.29
CA GLY A 267 10.41 1.81 0.71
C GLY A 267 10.22 1.23 2.12
N ALA A 268 9.52 0.09 2.22
CA ALA A 268 9.39 -0.64 3.48
C ALA A 268 10.74 -1.18 3.97
N MET A 269 11.54 -1.78 3.09
CA MET A 269 12.88 -2.27 3.45
C MET A 269 13.78 -1.13 3.96
N PHE A 270 13.80 0.00 3.25
CA PHE A 270 14.51 1.21 3.63
C PHE A 270 14.05 1.72 5.00
N ALA A 271 12.74 1.86 5.22
CA ALA A 271 12.19 2.30 6.50
C ALA A 271 12.52 1.34 7.65
N GLY A 272 12.52 0.03 7.38
CA GLY A 272 12.93 -1.00 8.33
C GLY A 272 14.39 -0.85 8.75
N LEU A 273 15.30 -0.70 7.78
CA LEU A 273 16.73 -0.52 8.07
C LEU A 273 17.02 0.81 8.78
N MET A 274 16.39 1.91 8.37
CA MET A 274 16.51 3.19 9.08
C MET A 274 16.06 3.05 10.54
N SER A 275 14.95 2.36 10.77
CA SER A 275 14.42 2.12 12.11
C SER A 275 15.35 1.23 12.94
N ALA A 276 15.96 0.22 12.31
CA ALA A 276 16.97 -0.63 12.93
C ALA A 276 18.19 0.19 13.36
N HIS A 277 18.76 0.99 12.45
CA HIS A 277 19.92 1.83 12.76
C HIS A 277 19.64 2.77 13.94
N LYS A 278 18.48 3.45 13.94
CA LYS A 278 18.09 4.31 15.06
C LYS A 278 17.91 3.54 16.38
N ALA A 279 17.36 2.33 16.32
CA ALA A 279 17.22 1.48 17.50
C ALA A 279 18.59 1.02 18.03
N GLU A 280 19.50 0.63 17.14
CA GLU A 280 20.87 0.25 17.50
C GLU A 280 21.66 1.42 18.09
N GLU A 281 21.55 2.63 17.52
CA GLU A 281 22.13 3.85 18.07
C GLU A 281 21.56 4.20 19.45
N GLY A 282 20.23 4.04 19.62
CA GLY A 282 19.55 4.27 20.89
C GLY A 282 19.99 3.29 21.99
N LEU A 283 20.33 2.06 21.60
CA LEU A 283 20.78 1.00 22.50
C LEU A 283 22.31 0.95 22.68
N GLY A 284 23.05 1.87 22.05
CA GLY A 284 24.52 1.86 22.07
C GLY A 284 25.14 0.66 21.34
N LEU A 285 24.37 -0.04 20.51
CA LEU A 285 24.85 -1.12 19.66
C LEU A 285 25.54 -0.58 18.39
N ARG A 286 25.23 0.65 18.01
CA ARG A 286 25.88 1.35 16.90
C ARG A 286 26.35 2.74 17.35
N PRO A 287 27.51 3.22 16.89
CA PRO A 287 27.89 4.62 17.09
C PRO A 287 26.86 5.54 16.43
N ARG A 288 26.48 6.63 17.11
CA ARG A 288 25.62 7.65 16.50
C ARG A 288 26.29 8.28 15.29
N VAL A 289 25.60 8.27 14.16
CA VAL A 289 26.00 8.95 12.93
C VAL A 289 25.01 10.07 12.61
N ASP A 290 25.43 11.04 11.80
CA ASP A 290 24.55 12.11 11.34
C ASP A 290 23.38 11.51 10.51
N GLY A 291 22.22 12.19 10.50
CA GLY A 291 21.02 11.75 9.81
C GLY A 291 21.25 11.56 8.30
N ALA A 292 22.04 12.42 7.67
CA ALA A 292 22.40 12.27 6.27
C ALA A 292 23.22 11.00 6.01
N THR A 293 24.20 10.72 6.88
CA THR A 293 25.00 9.49 6.84
C THR A 293 24.14 8.25 7.09
N THR A 294 23.15 8.35 7.98
CA THR A 294 22.22 7.26 8.27
C THR A 294 21.41 6.87 7.04
N VAL A 295 20.91 7.85 6.28
CA VAL A 295 20.16 7.59 5.03
C VAL A 295 21.04 6.88 4.01
N THR A 296 22.28 7.36 3.82
CA THR A 296 23.20 6.77 2.86
C THR A 296 23.65 5.36 3.24
N ASP A 297 23.96 5.14 4.52
CA ASP A 297 24.28 3.81 5.05
C ASP A 297 23.10 2.85 4.86
N THR A 298 21.88 3.36 5.02
CA THR A 298 20.66 2.58 4.82
C THR A 298 20.46 2.20 3.36
N LEU A 299 20.69 3.12 2.42
CA LEU A 299 20.65 2.81 0.99
C LEU A 299 21.71 1.75 0.63
N ALA A 300 22.96 1.94 1.08
CA ALA A 300 24.04 0.98 0.84
C ALA A 300 23.68 -0.41 1.40
N SER A 301 23.14 -0.46 2.62
CA SER A 301 22.66 -1.70 3.25
C SER A 301 21.53 -2.33 2.44
N MET A 302 20.52 -1.54 2.03
CA MET A 302 19.38 -2.02 1.23
C MET A 302 19.83 -2.63 -0.09
N PHE A 303 20.74 -1.97 -0.80
CA PHE A 303 21.29 -2.49 -2.04
C PHE A 303 22.12 -3.76 -1.80
N SER A 304 22.94 -3.82 -0.75
CA SER A 304 23.76 -4.99 -0.41
C SER A 304 22.86 -6.18 -0.09
N LEU A 305 21.78 -5.92 0.67
CA LEU A 305 20.74 -6.90 0.96
C LEU A 305 20.03 -7.39 -0.31
N GLY A 306 19.72 -6.50 -1.24
CA GLY A 306 19.12 -6.84 -2.52
C GLY A 306 20.02 -7.72 -3.40
N VAL A 307 21.31 -7.42 -3.47
CA VAL A 307 22.31 -8.21 -4.20
C VAL A 307 22.48 -9.57 -3.52
N GLY A 308 22.70 -9.60 -2.20
CA GLY A 308 22.85 -10.83 -1.42
C GLY A 308 21.63 -11.75 -1.52
N ALA A 309 20.40 -11.19 -1.47
CA ALA A 309 19.17 -11.95 -1.64
C ALA A 309 19.06 -12.57 -3.05
N ARG A 310 19.38 -11.81 -4.11
CA ARG A 310 19.38 -12.32 -5.49
C ARG A 310 20.42 -13.41 -5.69
N LEU A 311 21.66 -13.19 -5.25
CA LEU A 311 22.73 -14.19 -5.31
C LEU A 311 22.36 -15.44 -4.51
N GLY A 312 21.75 -15.28 -3.34
CA GLY A 312 21.24 -16.40 -2.55
C GLY A 312 20.16 -17.20 -3.28
N HIS A 313 19.24 -16.54 -3.97
CA HIS A 313 18.24 -17.22 -4.80
C HIS A 313 18.87 -17.97 -5.98
N TYR A 314 19.88 -17.39 -6.64
CA TYR A 314 20.61 -18.07 -7.71
C TYR A 314 21.42 -19.25 -7.19
N ALA A 315 22.11 -19.11 -6.06
CA ALA A 315 22.93 -20.15 -5.46
C ALA A 315 22.11 -21.34 -4.95
N LEU A 316 20.95 -21.10 -4.34
CA LEU A 316 20.03 -22.16 -3.90
C LEU A 316 19.25 -22.79 -5.07
N GLY A 317 19.24 -22.10 -6.21
CA GLY A 317 18.66 -22.55 -7.46
C GLY A 317 17.12 -22.53 -7.52
N PRO A 318 16.54 -22.72 -8.72
CA PRO A 318 15.10 -22.69 -8.94
C PRO A 318 14.33 -23.74 -8.13
N ARG A 319 14.98 -24.87 -7.83
CA ARG A 319 14.39 -26.00 -7.08
C ARG A 319 14.07 -25.62 -5.63
N PHE A 320 14.91 -24.82 -4.99
CA PHE A 320 14.64 -24.37 -3.64
C PHE A 320 13.47 -23.38 -3.60
N ALA A 321 13.41 -22.46 -4.58
CA ALA A 321 12.29 -21.55 -4.73
C ALA A 321 10.97 -22.28 -5.08
N SER A 322 11.01 -23.32 -5.91
CA SER A 322 9.83 -24.17 -6.15
C SER A 322 9.42 -24.93 -4.91
N PHE A 323 10.37 -25.47 -4.14
CA PHE A 323 10.10 -26.16 -2.88
C PHE A 323 9.45 -25.22 -1.85
N GLN A 324 9.95 -24.00 -1.68
CA GLN A 324 9.33 -23.00 -0.80
C GLN A 324 7.90 -22.66 -1.24
N ARG A 325 7.70 -22.37 -2.54
CA ARG A 325 6.36 -22.09 -3.08
C ARG A 325 5.41 -23.27 -2.93
N GLU A 326 5.89 -24.48 -3.15
CA GLU A 326 5.10 -25.70 -2.98
C GLU A 326 4.68 -25.88 -1.52
N MET A 327 5.59 -25.67 -0.56
CA MET A 327 5.26 -25.80 0.85
C MET A 327 4.31 -24.70 1.32
N GLU A 328 4.48 -23.46 0.84
CA GLU A 328 3.52 -22.37 1.09
C GLU A 328 2.15 -22.68 0.48
N PHE A 329 2.11 -23.24 -0.74
CA PHE A 329 0.89 -23.67 -1.41
C PHE A 329 0.20 -24.81 -0.68
N ARG A 330 0.91 -25.88 -0.31
CA ARG A 330 0.38 -27.02 0.48
C ARG A 330 -0.16 -26.56 1.83
N THR A 331 0.55 -25.64 2.48
CA THR A 331 0.07 -25.01 3.72
C THR A 331 -1.21 -24.22 3.45
N GLY A 332 -1.27 -23.44 2.36
CA GLY A 332 -2.48 -22.73 1.93
C GLY A 332 -3.66 -23.66 1.65
N LEU A 333 -3.43 -24.76 0.94
CA LEU A 333 -4.46 -25.77 0.66
C LEU A 333 -4.95 -26.48 1.92
N ALA A 334 -4.06 -26.85 2.84
CA ALA A 334 -4.45 -27.46 4.10
C ALA A 334 -5.35 -26.51 4.92
N LEU A 335 -5.13 -25.20 4.81
CA LEU A 335 -5.99 -24.19 5.43
C LEU A 335 -7.35 -24.08 4.75
N LEU A 336 -7.39 -24.08 3.41
CA LEU A 336 -8.65 -24.07 2.66
C LEU A 336 -9.48 -25.33 2.93
N GLN A 337 -8.83 -26.50 2.96
CA GLN A 337 -9.49 -27.78 3.28
C GLN A 337 -9.97 -27.86 4.74
N GLY A 338 -9.22 -27.27 5.68
CA GLY A 338 -9.63 -27.18 7.08
C GLY A 338 -10.73 -26.15 7.33
N ALA A 339 -10.84 -25.11 6.49
CA ALA A 339 -11.87 -24.08 6.56
C ALA A 339 -13.21 -24.51 5.93
N MET A 340 -13.23 -25.56 5.10
CA MET A 340 -14.50 -26.12 4.65
C MET A 340 -15.21 -26.76 5.86
N PRO A 341 -16.41 -26.28 6.23
CA PRO A 341 -17.17 -26.92 7.29
C PRO A 341 -17.47 -28.35 6.85
N GLN A 342 -16.80 -29.34 7.47
CA GLN A 342 -17.32 -30.69 7.42
C GLN A 342 -18.73 -30.63 7.99
N ALA A 343 -19.71 -31.09 7.23
CA ALA A 343 -21.11 -31.18 7.62
C ALA A 343 -21.24 -32.12 8.83
N GLN A 344 -20.88 -31.64 10.00
CA GLN A 344 -21.13 -32.26 11.29
C GLN A 344 -22.04 -31.32 12.06
N ALA A 345 -23.19 -31.86 12.47
CA ALA A 345 -24.26 -31.13 13.12
C ALA A 345 -23.75 -30.27 14.29
N PRO A 346 -24.28 -29.05 14.46
CA PRO A 346 -23.76 -28.09 15.43
C PRO A 346 -24.02 -28.58 16.85
N ARG A 347 -22.99 -29.12 17.51
CA ARG A 347 -22.92 -29.13 18.98
C ARG A 347 -22.18 -27.87 19.40
N ALA A 348 -22.88 -27.00 20.12
CA ALA A 348 -22.36 -25.74 20.65
C ALA A 348 -21.15 -25.99 21.56
N ASN A 349 -19.93 -25.78 21.05
CA ASN A 349 -18.70 -25.92 21.82
C ASN A 349 -18.39 -24.61 22.57
N ILE A 350 -18.88 -24.53 23.80
CA ILE A 350 -18.57 -23.47 24.79
C ILE A 350 -17.11 -23.59 25.32
N THR A 351 -16.36 -24.63 24.91
CA THR A 351 -15.01 -24.95 25.37
C THR A 351 -13.88 -24.10 24.75
N ALA A 352 -14.10 -23.46 23.60
CA ALA A 352 -13.05 -22.73 22.87
C ALA A 352 -12.38 -21.60 23.69
N GLY A 353 -13.12 -20.98 24.62
CA GLY A 353 -12.58 -19.94 25.51
C GLY A 353 -11.67 -20.46 26.64
N ARG A 354 -11.89 -21.70 27.12
CA ARG A 354 -11.04 -22.35 28.14
C ARG A 354 -9.73 -22.88 27.53
N ASP A 355 -9.79 -23.44 26.33
CA ASP A 355 -8.61 -23.97 25.63
C ASP A 355 -7.61 -22.88 25.18
N LEU A 356 -8.11 -21.66 24.91
CA LEU A 356 -7.26 -20.51 24.62
C LEU A 356 -6.38 -20.12 25.81
N ARG A 357 -6.95 -20.05 27.03
CA ARG A 357 -6.19 -19.68 28.25
C ARG A 357 -5.14 -20.74 28.59
N ALA A 358 -5.49 -22.02 28.46
CA ALA A 358 -4.57 -23.14 28.69
C ALA A 358 -3.45 -23.20 27.64
N THR A 359 -3.72 -22.84 26.39
CA THR A 359 -2.71 -22.92 25.33
C THR A 359 -1.79 -21.70 25.30
N TYR A 360 -2.28 -20.50 25.65
CA TYR A 360 -1.40 -19.36 25.95
C TYR A 360 -0.53 -19.62 27.17
N GLY A 361 -1.07 -20.25 28.21
CA GLY A 361 -0.28 -20.72 29.35
C GLY A 361 0.83 -21.69 28.93
N ARG A 362 0.54 -22.62 28.01
CA ARG A 362 1.54 -23.56 27.46
C ARG A 362 2.59 -22.90 26.57
N LEU A 363 2.20 -21.97 25.68
CA LEU A 363 3.14 -21.22 24.83
C LEU A 363 4.03 -20.29 25.66
N ALA A 364 3.47 -19.61 26.66
CA ALA A 364 4.24 -18.82 27.61
C ALA A 364 5.17 -19.70 28.44
N ALA A 365 4.73 -20.90 28.86
CA ALA A 365 5.57 -21.88 29.56
C ALA A 365 6.65 -22.48 28.65
N SER A 366 6.41 -22.69 27.35
CA SER A 366 7.42 -23.16 26.40
C SER A 366 8.46 -22.08 26.07
N ALA A 367 8.03 -20.82 25.93
CA ALA A 367 8.93 -19.68 25.79
C ALA A 367 9.74 -19.43 27.07
N ALA A 368 9.11 -19.56 28.24
CA ALA A 368 9.78 -19.54 29.54
C ALA A 368 10.72 -20.74 29.73
N GLY A 369 10.37 -21.92 29.21
CA GLY A 369 11.22 -23.12 29.22
C GLY A 369 12.45 -22.98 28.32
N LEU A 370 12.30 -22.38 27.13
CA LEU A 370 13.42 -21.99 26.27
C LEU A 370 14.30 -20.92 26.94
N ALA A 371 13.68 -19.92 27.57
CA ALA A 371 14.40 -18.91 28.34
C ALA A 371 15.07 -19.47 29.61
N ALA A 372 14.55 -20.55 30.19
CA ALA A 372 15.15 -21.27 31.32
C ALA A 372 16.29 -22.22 30.90
N PHE A 373 16.28 -22.70 29.65
CA PHE A 373 17.36 -23.51 29.07
C PHE A 373 18.60 -22.69 28.69
N LEU A 374 18.44 -21.39 28.45
CA LEU A 374 19.52 -20.47 28.08
C LEU A 374 20.55 -20.25 29.21
N PRO A 375 20.15 -19.99 30.47
CA PRO A 375 21.05 -19.91 31.62
C PRO A 375 21.87 -21.18 31.84
N GLU A 376 21.28 -22.36 31.64
CA GLU A 376 21.95 -23.65 31.88
C GLU A 376 23.03 -23.93 30.80
N ARG A 377 22.77 -23.54 29.55
CA ARG A 377 23.76 -23.59 28.46
C ARG A 377 24.83 -22.49 28.56
N LEU A 378 24.48 -21.31 29.06
CA LEU A 378 25.43 -20.24 29.37
C LEU A 378 26.32 -20.63 30.56
N ALA A 379 25.79 -21.28 31.59
CA ALA A 379 26.55 -21.83 32.69
C ALA A 379 27.47 -22.97 32.23
N PHE A 380 27.01 -23.84 31.32
CA PHE A 380 27.85 -24.86 30.70
C PHE A 380 29.00 -24.24 29.87
N ALA A 381 28.73 -23.19 29.09
CA ALA A 381 29.76 -22.47 28.33
C ALA A 381 30.73 -21.66 29.22
N GLN A 382 30.28 -21.18 30.39
CA GLN A 382 31.13 -20.58 31.42
C GLN A 382 32.00 -21.61 32.14
N SER A 383 31.52 -22.86 32.28
CA SER A 383 32.26 -23.93 32.95
C SER A 383 33.42 -24.51 32.12
N THR A 384 33.44 -24.28 30.80
CA THR A 384 34.50 -24.78 29.90
C THR A 384 35.74 -23.88 29.80
N GLY A 385 35.95 -22.99 30.75
CA GLY A 385 37.27 -22.46 31.11
C GLY A 385 38.07 -21.76 30.00
N SER A 386 37.80 -20.47 29.78
CA SER A 386 38.81 -19.53 29.28
C SER A 386 38.52 -18.09 29.71
N GLY A 387 39.25 -17.61 30.73
CA GLY A 387 39.55 -16.20 30.97
C GLY A 387 38.62 -15.41 31.92
N PRO A 388 39.17 -14.64 32.88
CA PRO A 388 38.40 -13.88 33.86
C PRO A 388 37.95 -12.52 33.28
N GLN A 389 36.80 -12.48 32.61
CA GLN A 389 36.12 -11.19 32.32
C GLN A 389 34.61 -11.31 31.99
N ALA A 390 33.94 -12.37 32.42
CA ALA A 390 32.53 -12.63 32.06
C ALA A 390 31.58 -12.51 33.26
N SER A 391 31.27 -11.28 33.67
CA SER A 391 29.99 -10.99 34.34
C SER A 391 29.65 -9.50 34.20
N ASP A 392 29.45 -9.06 32.95
CA ASP A 392 28.85 -7.74 32.73
C ASP A 392 27.33 -7.86 32.88
N PRO A 393 26.72 -7.31 33.96
CA PRO A 393 25.28 -7.37 34.22
C PRO A 393 24.45 -6.75 33.09
N THR A 394 25.04 -5.91 32.24
CA THR A 394 24.37 -5.36 31.05
C THR A 394 24.00 -6.44 30.02
N SER A 395 24.77 -7.52 29.90
CA SER A 395 24.48 -8.61 28.95
C SER A 395 23.21 -9.39 29.33
N VAL A 396 23.02 -9.63 30.63
CA VAL A 396 21.82 -10.27 31.17
C VAL A 396 20.62 -9.34 31.02
N ALA A 397 20.78 -8.06 31.38
CA ALA A 397 19.73 -7.05 31.22
C ALA A 397 19.26 -6.90 29.77
N MET A 398 20.17 -6.91 28.79
CA MET A 398 19.84 -6.83 27.36
C MET A 398 19.09 -8.06 26.85
N THR A 399 19.38 -9.24 27.40
CA THR A 399 18.65 -10.49 27.08
C THR A 399 17.22 -10.46 27.63
N TRP A 400 17.02 -9.91 28.82
CA TRP A 400 15.68 -9.69 29.38
C TRP A 400 14.91 -8.62 28.61
N LEU A 401 15.57 -7.53 28.23
CA LEU A 401 14.95 -6.44 27.47
C LEU A 401 14.47 -6.92 26.09
N SER A 402 15.28 -7.70 25.37
CA SER A 402 14.89 -8.25 24.07
C SER A 402 13.71 -9.22 24.20
N THR A 403 13.69 -10.05 25.24
CA THR A 403 12.58 -10.97 25.54
C THR A 403 11.29 -10.20 25.86
N ALA A 404 11.38 -9.10 26.62
CA ALA A 404 10.25 -8.25 26.96
C ALA A 404 9.70 -7.49 25.74
N VAL A 405 10.57 -6.98 24.87
CA VAL A 405 10.17 -6.29 23.63
C VAL A 405 9.47 -7.26 22.67
N VAL A 406 10.02 -8.46 22.48
CA VAL A 406 9.37 -9.51 21.66
C VAL A 406 8.03 -9.91 22.25
N GLY A 407 7.95 -10.12 23.58
CA GLY A 407 6.71 -10.42 24.27
C GLY A 407 5.64 -9.31 24.13
N GLY A 408 6.05 -8.04 24.24
CA GLY A 408 5.18 -6.88 24.06
C GLY A 408 4.63 -6.75 22.63
N LEU A 409 5.49 -6.96 21.62
CA LEU A 409 5.07 -6.96 20.21
C LEU A 409 4.09 -8.08 19.89
N LEU A 410 4.30 -9.28 20.46
CA LEU A 410 3.38 -10.41 20.30
C LEU A 410 2.02 -10.14 20.98
N ALA A 411 2.02 -9.55 22.18
CA ALA A 411 0.79 -9.20 22.90
C ALA A 411 -0.01 -8.10 22.17
N TRP A 412 0.67 -7.07 21.67
CA TRP A 412 0.05 -6.01 20.87
C TRP A 412 -0.50 -6.55 19.55
N GLY A 413 0.25 -7.41 18.86
CA GLY A 413 -0.19 -8.11 17.66
C GLY A 413 -1.45 -8.94 17.91
N ALA A 414 -1.49 -9.72 19.00
CA ALA A 414 -2.67 -10.51 19.39
C ALA A 414 -3.90 -9.65 19.68
N HIS A 415 -3.72 -8.51 20.36
CA HIS A 415 -4.80 -7.54 20.61
C HIS A 415 -5.34 -6.92 19.31
N LYS A 416 -4.45 -6.53 18.39
CA LYS A 416 -4.83 -6.02 17.07
C LYS A 416 -5.56 -7.07 16.23
N ILE A 417 -5.12 -8.32 16.26
CA ILE A 417 -5.78 -9.42 15.53
C ILE A 417 -7.18 -9.68 16.08
N ARG A 418 -7.34 -9.74 17.40
CA ARG A 418 -8.66 -9.95 18.04
C ARG A 418 -9.65 -8.83 17.68
N SER A 419 -9.21 -7.59 17.76
CA SER A 419 -10.06 -6.43 17.46
C SER A 419 -10.40 -6.33 15.97
N HIS A 420 -9.49 -6.70 15.07
CA HIS A 420 -9.68 -6.50 13.64
C HIS A 420 -10.33 -7.70 12.92
N TYR A 421 -10.14 -8.93 13.40
CA TYR A 421 -10.58 -10.13 12.67
C TYR A 421 -11.62 -10.97 13.41
N VAL A 422 -11.60 -11.00 14.75
CA VAL A 422 -12.50 -11.89 15.53
C VAL A 422 -13.82 -11.19 15.86
N ALA A 423 -13.77 -9.92 16.29
CA ALA A 423 -14.98 -9.18 16.66
C ALA A 423 -15.96 -8.95 15.48
N PRO A 424 -15.53 -8.67 14.24
CA PRO A 424 -16.46 -8.43 13.13
C PRO A 424 -17.27 -9.66 12.72
N ARG A 425 -16.64 -10.85 12.67
CA ARG A 425 -17.31 -12.11 12.31
C ARG A 425 -18.43 -12.48 13.29
N GLY A 426 -18.26 -12.16 14.57
CA GLY A 426 -19.32 -12.36 15.57
C GLY A 426 -20.56 -11.52 15.29
N ARG A 427 -20.39 -10.29 14.81
CA ARG A 427 -21.51 -9.38 14.47
C ARG A 427 -22.23 -9.84 13.21
N ILE A 428 -21.50 -10.28 12.18
CA ILE A 428 -22.08 -10.84 10.95
C ILE A 428 -22.88 -12.10 11.27
N ALA A 429 -22.29 -13.06 12.00
CA ALA A 429 -22.97 -14.29 12.38
C ALA A 429 -24.24 -14.02 13.23
N GLU A 430 -24.18 -13.00 14.09
CA GLU A 430 -25.34 -12.56 14.86
C GLU A 430 -26.46 -11.96 13.97
N LEU A 431 -26.12 -11.08 13.03
CA LEU A 431 -27.08 -10.49 12.08
C LEU A 431 -27.72 -11.53 11.17
N SER A 432 -26.93 -12.46 10.63
CA SER A 432 -27.46 -13.58 9.84
C SER A 432 -28.34 -14.50 10.69
N GLY A 433 -28.00 -14.67 11.98
CA GLY A 433 -28.83 -15.37 12.96
C GLY A 433 -30.18 -14.69 13.18
N PHE A 434 -30.21 -13.36 13.34
CA PHE A 434 -31.45 -12.59 13.44
C PHE A 434 -32.31 -12.75 12.19
N ARG A 435 -31.70 -12.69 11.01
CA ARG A 435 -32.40 -12.88 9.73
C ARG A 435 -33.03 -14.26 9.61
N ALA A 436 -32.33 -15.31 10.01
CA ALA A 436 -32.86 -16.68 9.98
C ALA A 436 -34.04 -16.87 10.94
N GLN A 437 -34.08 -16.12 12.05
CA GLN A 437 -35.15 -16.20 13.05
C GLN A 437 -36.30 -15.21 12.81
N LEU A 438 -36.23 -14.40 11.75
CA LEU A 438 -37.09 -13.24 11.56
C LEU A 438 -38.59 -13.59 11.54
N GLU A 439 -38.98 -14.69 10.88
CA GLU A 439 -40.38 -15.14 10.82
C GLU A 439 -40.93 -15.62 12.17
N ALA A 440 -40.06 -16.15 13.03
CA ALA A 440 -40.45 -16.68 14.34
C ALA A 440 -40.29 -15.67 15.48
N THR A 441 -39.78 -14.47 15.19
CA THR A 441 -39.43 -13.48 16.22
C THR A 441 -40.65 -12.59 16.53
N PRO A 442 -41.14 -12.56 17.80
CA PRO A 442 -42.21 -11.66 18.20
C PRO A 442 -41.84 -10.18 17.95
N ALA A 443 -42.83 -9.34 17.63
CA ALA A 443 -42.64 -7.92 17.30
C ALA A 443 -41.83 -7.13 18.34
N GLU A 444 -41.97 -7.47 19.62
CA GLU A 444 -41.19 -6.86 20.70
C GLU A 444 -39.69 -7.16 20.58
N LYS A 445 -39.32 -8.43 20.40
CA LYS A 445 -37.92 -8.84 20.22
C LYS A 445 -37.35 -8.33 18.90
N LEU A 446 -38.18 -8.24 17.87
CA LEU A 446 -37.78 -7.72 16.56
C LEU A 446 -37.27 -6.27 16.67
N SER A 447 -37.95 -5.43 17.47
CA SER A 447 -37.50 -4.04 17.66
C SER A 447 -36.12 -3.92 18.32
N VAL A 448 -35.78 -4.82 19.24
CA VAL A 448 -34.44 -4.85 19.87
C VAL A 448 -33.37 -5.28 18.87
N GLN A 449 -33.69 -6.26 18.01
CA GLN A 449 -32.78 -6.70 16.94
C GLN A 449 -32.58 -5.61 15.88
N VAL A 450 -33.64 -4.88 15.50
CA VAL A 450 -33.56 -3.72 14.60
C VAL A 450 -32.68 -2.63 15.19
N GLN A 451 -32.87 -2.26 16.46
CA GLN A 451 -32.00 -1.27 17.12
C GLN A 451 -30.53 -1.69 17.16
N LYS A 452 -30.27 -2.99 17.29
CA LYS A 452 -28.91 -3.54 17.29
C LYS A 452 -28.28 -3.50 15.89
N ALA A 453 -29.04 -3.85 14.86
CA ALA A 453 -28.59 -3.73 13.47
C ALA A 453 -28.36 -2.28 13.04
N GLU A 454 -29.23 -1.34 13.45
CA GLU A 454 -29.01 0.09 13.27
C GLU A 454 -27.71 0.56 13.94
N ARG A 455 -27.40 0.05 15.14
CA ARG A 455 -26.13 0.34 15.82
C ARG A 455 -24.94 -0.22 15.06
N TYR A 456 -25.04 -1.42 14.49
CA TYR A 456 -23.96 -1.99 13.68
C TYR A 456 -23.73 -1.21 12.39
N LEU A 457 -24.80 -0.73 11.74
CA LEU A 457 -24.70 0.18 10.59
C LEU A 457 -24.10 1.55 10.97
N LEU A 458 -24.35 2.03 12.19
CA LEU A 458 -23.75 3.25 12.74
C LEU A 458 -22.28 3.08 13.13
N GLU A 459 -21.90 1.93 13.64
CA GLU A 459 -20.52 1.65 14.05
C GLU A 459 -19.61 1.36 12.85
N SER A 460 -20.18 1.01 11.67
CA SER A 460 -19.42 0.77 10.44
C SER A 460 -19.03 2.04 9.67
N LYS A 461 -19.25 3.24 10.25
CA LYS A 461 -19.02 4.56 9.62
C LYS A 461 -17.65 4.72 8.94
N ASP A 462 -16.61 4.03 9.38
CA ASP A 462 -15.25 4.09 8.83
C ASP A 462 -14.93 2.88 7.91
N TYR A 463 -15.43 2.92 6.65
CA TYR A 463 -15.13 1.96 5.55
C TYR A 463 -13.63 1.64 5.29
N ARG A 464 -12.70 2.20 6.06
CA ARG A 464 -11.27 1.89 6.02
C ARG A 464 -10.95 0.45 6.42
N ARG A 465 -11.89 -0.31 6.99
CA ARG A 465 -11.71 -1.74 7.31
C ARG A 465 -12.63 -2.62 6.46
N ALA A 466 -12.06 -3.59 5.74
CA ALA A 466 -12.80 -4.52 4.87
C ALA A 466 -13.97 -5.23 5.57
N ASN A 467 -13.86 -5.49 6.87
CA ASN A 467 -14.90 -6.18 7.63
C ASN A 467 -16.07 -5.26 8.05
N GLU A 468 -15.91 -3.93 8.00
CA GLU A 468 -16.97 -2.97 8.35
C GLU A 468 -17.98 -2.83 7.21
N GLU A 469 -17.53 -2.95 5.96
CA GLU A 469 -18.39 -3.04 4.77
C GLU A 469 -19.29 -4.28 4.81
N GLU A 470 -18.75 -5.46 5.12
CA GLU A 470 -19.55 -6.68 5.26
C GLU A 470 -20.59 -6.57 6.38
N ILE A 471 -20.25 -5.95 7.50
CA ILE A 471 -21.20 -5.68 8.59
C ILE A 471 -22.30 -4.72 8.14
N ALA A 472 -21.96 -3.64 7.43
CA ALA A 472 -22.91 -2.67 6.92
C ALA A 472 -23.89 -3.31 5.94
N VAL A 473 -23.40 -4.13 5.03
CA VAL A 473 -24.21 -4.88 4.05
C VAL A 473 -25.13 -5.88 4.75
N GLU A 474 -24.64 -6.63 5.72
CA GLU A 474 -25.48 -7.61 6.43
C GLU A 474 -26.51 -6.92 7.34
N ALA A 475 -26.16 -5.79 7.96
CA ALA A 475 -27.09 -4.96 8.71
C ALA A 475 -28.17 -4.38 7.80
N TYR A 476 -27.80 -3.88 6.62
CA TYR A 476 -28.72 -3.45 5.57
C TYR A 476 -29.69 -4.58 5.17
N ASN A 477 -29.16 -5.76 4.85
CA ASN A 477 -29.96 -6.91 4.43
C ASN A 477 -30.99 -7.31 5.49
N PHE A 478 -30.60 -7.25 6.76
CA PHE A 478 -31.50 -7.50 7.89
C PHE A 478 -32.56 -6.39 8.02
N LEU A 479 -32.15 -5.11 8.06
CA LEU A 479 -33.04 -3.96 8.24
C LEU A 479 -34.10 -3.86 7.15
N ARG A 480 -33.72 -4.11 5.89
CA ARG A 480 -34.63 -4.12 4.73
C ARG A 480 -35.84 -5.03 4.94
N VAL A 481 -35.63 -6.22 5.52
CA VAL A 481 -36.69 -7.22 5.72
C VAL A 481 -37.39 -7.03 7.06
N ALA A 482 -36.68 -6.53 8.08
CA ALA A 482 -37.18 -6.38 9.44
C ALA A 482 -38.09 -5.15 9.63
N ILE A 483 -37.74 -3.99 9.05
CA ILE A 483 -38.46 -2.73 9.24
C ILE A 483 -39.93 -2.81 8.82
N PRO A 484 -40.30 -3.40 7.66
CA PRO A 484 -41.71 -3.53 7.27
C PRO A 484 -42.55 -4.39 8.22
N LYS A 485 -41.93 -5.20 9.08
CA LYS A 485 -42.62 -6.04 10.08
C LYS A 485 -42.80 -5.37 11.44
N LEU A 486 -42.22 -4.18 11.65
CA LEU A 486 -42.38 -3.41 12.88
C LEU A 486 -43.78 -2.77 12.96
N GLU A 487 -44.24 -2.52 14.19
CA GLU A 487 -45.40 -1.65 14.44
C GLU A 487 -45.22 -0.26 13.80
N PRO A 488 -46.28 0.40 13.30
CA PRO A 488 -46.19 1.66 12.53
C PRO A 488 -45.31 2.74 13.20
N ASN A 489 -45.50 2.95 14.51
CA ASN A 489 -44.72 3.94 15.27
C ASN A 489 -43.23 3.58 15.38
N ARG A 490 -42.90 2.29 15.53
CA ARG A 490 -41.51 1.82 15.62
C ARG A 490 -40.83 1.83 14.25
N ARG A 491 -41.58 1.49 13.20
CA ARG A 491 -41.17 1.57 11.81
C ARG A 491 -40.78 3.00 11.43
N LEU A 492 -41.64 3.96 11.73
CA LEU A 492 -41.34 5.38 11.51
C LEU A 492 -40.10 5.82 12.29
N ALA A 493 -40.01 5.50 13.58
CA ALA A 493 -38.84 5.86 14.39
C ALA A 493 -37.52 5.29 13.85
N SER A 494 -37.53 4.05 13.37
CA SER A 494 -36.36 3.44 12.71
C SER A 494 -35.98 4.16 11.41
N LEU A 495 -36.96 4.51 10.58
CA LEU A 495 -36.70 5.23 9.32
C LEU A 495 -36.25 6.68 9.54
N GLU A 496 -36.80 7.36 10.55
CA GLU A 496 -36.31 8.67 10.98
C GLU A 496 -34.86 8.60 11.47
N LYS A 497 -34.50 7.54 12.20
CA LYS A 497 -33.12 7.35 12.65
C LYS A 497 -32.15 7.03 11.50
N ILE A 498 -32.58 6.26 10.50
CA ILE A 498 -31.81 6.02 9.26
C ILE A 498 -31.69 7.30 8.43
N TRP A 499 -32.73 8.13 8.44
CA TRP A 499 -32.68 9.45 7.81
C TRP A 499 -31.69 10.38 8.52
N ASP A 500 -31.74 10.48 9.84
CA ASP A 500 -30.79 11.29 10.61
C ASP A 500 -29.34 10.80 10.37
N GLN A 501 -29.17 9.48 10.20
CA GLN A 501 -27.91 8.87 9.78
C GLN A 501 -27.43 9.31 8.39
N LEU A 502 -28.29 9.38 7.38
CA LEU A 502 -27.93 9.93 6.06
C LEU A 502 -27.38 11.35 6.11
N THR A 503 -27.79 12.10 7.15
CA THR A 503 -27.32 13.46 7.36
C THR A 503 -26.06 13.53 8.23
N GLU A 504 -25.66 12.46 8.91
CA GLU A 504 -24.48 12.43 9.80
C GLU A 504 -23.33 11.53 9.32
N ILE A 505 -23.62 10.53 8.49
CA ILE A 505 -22.64 9.54 8.03
C ILE A 505 -21.96 10.06 6.77
N GLY A 506 -20.63 9.96 6.71
CA GLY A 506 -19.86 10.29 5.51
C GLY A 506 -20.36 9.51 4.28
N GLU A 507 -20.08 10.05 3.09
CA GLU A 507 -20.62 9.67 1.77
C GLU A 507 -20.82 8.17 1.51
N HIS A 508 -20.00 7.32 2.13
CA HIS A 508 -19.89 5.90 1.82
C HIS A 508 -21.12 5.05 2.22
N HIS A 509 -21.94 5.46 3.20
CA HIS A 509 -23.15 4.69 3.57
C HIS A 509 -24.45 5.26 2.97
N ASN A 510 -24.36 6.38 2.25
CA ASN A 510 -25.55 7.08 1.77
C ASN A 510 -26.37 6.19 0.82
N HIS A 511 -25.70 5.40 -0.02
CA HIS A 511 -26.39 4.48 -0.93
C HIS A 511 -27.18 3.37 -0.20
N LEU A 512 -26.63 2.75 0.86
CA LEU A 512 -27.32 1.70 1.61
C LEU A 512 -28.53 2.26 2.37
N ALA A 513 -28.35 3.38 3.08
CA ALA A 513 -29.44 3.99 3.84
C ALA A 513 -30.55 4.55 2.93
N LEU A 514 -30.19 5.16 1.79
CA LEU A 514 -31.15 5.55 0.76
C LEU A 514 -31.91 4.34 0.21
N ARG A 515 -31.23 3.20 -0.05
CA ARG A 515 -31.88 1.97 -0.52
C ARG A 515 -32.85 1.41 0.51
N ILE A 516 -32.51 1.42 1.82
CA ILE A 516 -33.45 1.03 2.89
C ILE A 516 -34.69 1.92 2.85
N LEU A 517 -34.50 3.26 2.81
CA LEU A 517 -35.61 4.20 2.76
C LEU A 517 -36.50 3.94 1.54
N ARG A 518 -35.93 3.74 0.35
CA ARG A 518 -36.68 3.46 -0.88
C ARG A 518 -37.54 2.20 -0.77
N GLU A 519 -36.92 1.10 -0.34
CA GLU A 519 -37.59 -0.22 -0.32
C GLU A 519 -38.60 -0.37 0.82
N THR A 520 -38.44 0.39 1.90
CA THR A 520 -39.29 0.27 3.09
C THR A 520 -40.29 1.42 3.25
N ALA A 521 -40.12 2.56 2.57
CA ALA A 521 -41.04 3.69 2.64
C ALA A 521 -42.47 3.33 2.21
N GLY A 522 -42.63 2.39 1.27
CA GLY A 522 -43.95 1.90 0.85
C GLY A 522 -44.75 1.20 1.95
N SER A 523 -44.09 0.83 3.06
CA SER A 523 -44.76 0.28 4.23
C SER A 523 -45.26 1.37 5.21
N LEU A 524 -44.90 2.64 5.06
CA LEU A 524 -45.40 3.69 5.95
C LEU A 524 -46.90 3.96 5.71
N ASP A 525 -47.61 4.30 6.78
CA ASP A 525 -48.94 4.89 6.67
C ASP A 525 -48.85 6.36 6.23
N ARG A 526 -50.00 7.00 5.99
CA ARG A 526 -50.06 8.37 5.50
C ARG A 526 -49.32 9.35 6.43
N ASP A 527 -49.52 9.20 7.73
CA ASP A 527 -48.93 10.08 8.74
C ASP A 527 -47.40 9.89 8.79
N GLY A 528 -46.92 8.65 8.66
CA GLY A 528 -45.49 8.34 8.57
C GLY A 528 -44.84 8.92 7.32
N VAL A 529 -45.49 8.84 6.16
CA VAL A 529 -45.01 9.46 4.91
C VAL A 529 -44.94 10.99 5.07
N GLU A 530 -45.97 11.62 5.65
CA GLU A 530 -46.00 13.08 5.84
C GLU A 530 -44.92 13.56 6.81
N ARG A 531 -44.64 12.82 7.90
CA ARG A 531 -43.56 13.12 8.84
C ARG A 531 -42.18 12.97 8.22
N LEU A 532 -41.93 11.88 7.49
CA LEU A 532 -40.64 11.66 6.83
C LEU A 532 -40.41 12.69 5.72
N ALA A 533 -41.44 13.02 4.95
CA ALA A 533 -41.38 14.10 3.95
C ALA A 533 -41.14 15.46 4.59
N PHE A 534 -41.72 15.74 5.77
CA PHE A 534 -41.45 16.97 6.50
C PHE A 534 -39.98 17.06 6.93
N ARG A 535 -39.38 15.99 7.45
CA ARG A 535 -37.94 15.95 7.77
C ARG A 535 -37.06 16.15 6.54
N ALA A 536 -37.39 15.50 5.42
CA ALA A 536 -36.66 15.71 4.16
C ALA A 536 -36.77 17.17 3.67
N LYS A 537 -37.95 17.79 3.77
CA LYS A 537 -38.13 19.22 3.48
C LYS A 537 -37.32 20.14 4.41
N GLN A 538 -37.20 19.80 5.69
CA GLN A 538 -36.32 20.53 6.61
C GLN A 538 -34.86 20.41 6.18
N ALA A 539 -34.44 19.24 5.70
CA ALA A 539 -33.07 19.02 5.28
C ALA A 539 -32.66 19.80 4.02
N LEU A 540 -33.61 20.13 3.14
CA LEU A 540 -33.38 21.07 2.02
C LEU A 540 -32.93 22.47 2.47
N ARG A 541 -33.12 22.82 3.76
CA ARG A 541 -32.69 24.09 4.33
C ARG A 541 -31.25 24.08 4.84
N TYR A 542 -30.61 22.92 4.99
CA TYR A 542 -29.20 22.84 5.40
C TYR A 542 -28.27 23.32 4.29
N GLU A 543 -27.16 24.00 4.64
CA GLU A 543 -26.14 24.48 3.70
C GLU A 543 -25.40 23.33 2.97
N ASP A 544 -25.36 22.16 3.58
CA ASP A 544 -24.74 20.93 3.05
C ASP A 544 -25.48 20.41 1.80
N LEU A 545 -24.78 20.38 0.67
CA LEU A 545 -25.31 20.00 -0.64
C LEU A 545 -25.71 18.53 -0.70
N ASP A 546 -24.96 17.63 -0.06
CA ASP A 546 -25.25 16.19 -0.09
C ASP A 546 -26.54 15.87 0.68
N ARG A 547 -26.76 16.58 1.80
CA ARG A 547 -28.03 16.49 2.55
C ARG A 547 -29.21 16.98 1.72
N ALA A 548 -29.01 18.08 0.99
CA ALA A 548 -30.04 18.61 0.11
C ALA A 548 -30.35 17.60 -1.02
N LEU A 549 -29.33 17.03 -1.67
CA LEU A 549 -29.51 16.02 -2.73
C LEU A 549 -30.19 14.75 -2.21
N ASN A 550 -29.77 14.21 -1.06
CA ASN A 550 -30.43 13.07 -0.43
C ASN A 550 -31.91 13.37 -0.10
N ALA A 551 -32.20 14.59 0.34
CA ALA A 551 -33.58 15.05 0.58
C ALA A 551 -34.41 15.13 -0.70
N VAL A 552 -33.84 15.63 -1.80
CA VAL A 552 -34.50 15.63 -3.11
C VAL A 552 -34.85 14.21 -3.53
N VAL A 553 -33.90 13.27 -3.42
CA VAL A 553 -34.10 11.86 -3.79
C VAL A 553 -35.21 11.22 -2.96
N VAL A 554 -35.15 11.36 -1.63
CA VAL A 554 -36.16 10.79 -0.73
C VAL A 554 -37.54 11.42 -0.94
N LEU A 555 -37.62 12.75 -1.14
CA LEU A 555 -38.89 13.39 -1.49
C LEU A 555 -39.44 12.84 -2.80
N THR A 556 -38.58 12.64 -3.81
CA THR A 556 -39.00 12.08 -5.10
C THR A 556 -39.60 10.68 -4.95
N TRP A 557 -39.10 9.86 -4.04
CA TRP A 557 -39.67 8.52 -3.75
C TRP A 557 -40.95 8.55 -2.90
N LEU A 558 -41.07 9.50 -1.99
CA LEU A 558 -42.26 9.63 -1.12
C LEU A 558 -43.46 10.23 -1.87
N MET A 559 -43.24 10.93 -2.98
CA MET A 559 -44.25 11.68 -3.73
C MET A 559 -45.04 10.98 -4.84
N PRO A 560 -44.65 9.83 -5.42
CA PRO A 560 -45.55 9.03 -6.25
C PRO A 560 -46.78 8.52 -5.49
N LEU A 561 -46.83 8.69 -4.17
CA LEU A 561 -47.98 8.38 -3.33
C LEU A 561 -49.10 9.45 -3.47
N ARG A 562 -49.79 9.40 -4.62
CA ARG A 562 -51.22 9.74 -4.86
C ARG A 562 -51.70 11.18 -5.09
N ALA A 563 -50.85 12.21 -5.28
CA ALA A 563 -51.36 13.53 -5.70
C ALA A 563 -50.40 14.32 -6.65
N PRO A 564 -50.81 14.64 -7.90
CA PRO A 564 -50.00 15.42 -8.84
C PRO A 564 -49.68 16.84 -8.35
N GLU A 565 -50.55 17.43 -7.51
CA GLU A 565 -50.34 18.76 -6.91
C GLU A 565 -49.12 18.81 -5.98
N ARG A 566 -48.86 17.72 -5.24
CA ARG A 566 -47.71 17.61 -4.33
C ARG A 566 -46.37 17.46 -5.08
N ARG A 567 -46.38 16.89 -6.28
CA ARG A 567 -45.20 16.84 -7.17
C ARG A 567 -44.78 18.25 -7.59
N VAL A 568 -45.75 19.12 -7.89
CA VAL A 568 -45.50 20.52 -8.25
C VAL A 568 -44.97 21.29 -7.05
N GLU A 569 -45.56 21.13 -5.85
CA GLU A 569 -45.08 21.82 -4.64
C GLU A 569 -43.65 21.44 -4.25
N ALA A 570 -43.28 20.17 -4.38
CA ALA A 570 -41.91 19.78 -4.11
C ALA A 570 -40.96 20.17 -5.24
N ALA A 571 -41.36 20.07 -6.51
CA ALA A 571 -40.55 20.59 -7.60
C ALA A 571 -40.27 22.10 -7.41
N VAL A 572 -41.27 22.85 -6.92
CA VAL A 572 -41.13 24.27 -6.56
C VAL A 572 -40.26 24.45 -5.32
N ALA A 573 -40.41 23.65 -4.26
CA ALA A 573 -39.56 23.73 -3.07
C ALA A 573 -38.10 23.37 -3.36
N ILE A 574 -37.88 22.35 -4.19
CA ILE A 574 -36.57 21.94 -4.73
C ILE A 574 -36.01 23.11 -5.54
N HIS A 575 -36.76 23.64 -6.49
CA HIS A 575 -36.34 24.77 -7.31
C HIS A 575 -36.00 26.02 -6.47
N GLN A 576 -36.82 26.38 -5.48
CA GLN A 576 -36.56 27.52 -4.59
C GLN A 576 -35.36 27.31 -3.68
N SER A 577 -35.16 26.10 -3.14
CA SER A 577 -33.97 25.76 -2.33
C SER A 577 -32.68 25.75 -3.17
N LEU A 578 -32.79 25.45 -4.47
CA LEU A 578 -31.67 25.40 -5.41
C LEU A 578 -31.40 26.74 -6.12
N ALA A 579 -32.39 27.63 -6.23
CA ALA A 579 -32.27 28.92 -6.92
C ALA A 579 -31.23 29.86 -6.27
N GLY A 580 -30.97 29.73 -4.97
CA GLY A 580 -29.89 30.44 -4.27
C GLY A 580 -28.51 29.79 -4.37
N ARG A 581 -28.41 28.57 -4.93
CA ARG A 581 -27.17 27.74 -5.04
C ARG A 581 -26.81 27.42 -6.51
N ALA A 582 -27.44 28.12 -7.44
CA ALA A 582 -27.45 27.85 -8.87
C ALA A 582 -26.06 27.63 -9.53
N PRO A 583 -24.98 28.35 -9.18
CA PRO A 583 -23.70 28.19 -9.90
C PRO A 583 -23.08 26.80 -9.72
N GLN A 584 -23.01 26.30 -8.48
CA GLN A 584 -22.39 25.02 -8.14
C GLN A 584 -23.21 23.83 -8.64
N LEU A 585 -24.54 23.99 -8.62
CA LEU A 585 -25.46 22.95 -9.09
C LEU A 585 -25.54 22.89 -10.63
N VAL A 586 -25.45 24.04 -11.32
CA VAL A 586 -25.38 24.08 -12.79
C VAL A 586 -24.10 23.41 -13.27
N GLU A 587 -22.98 23.62 -12.59
CA GLU A 587 -21.72 22.95 -12.88
C GLU A 587 -21.82 21.43 -12.67
N HIS A 588 -22.46 20.98 -11.59
CA HIS A 588 -22.68 19.55 -11.32
C HIS A 588 -23.71 18.90 -12.26
N LEU A 589 -24.80 19.59 -12.63
CA LEU A 589 -25.80 19.07 -13.56
C LEU A 589 -25.29 19.04 -15.00
N ASP A 590 -24.49 20.03 -15.41
CA ASP A 590 -23.76 20.03 -16.69
C ASP A 590 -22.74 18.88 -16.72
N TRP A 591 -22.04 18.65 -15.61
CA TRP A 591 -21.14 17.50 -15.46
C TRP A 591 -21.87 16.16 -15.56
N LEU A 592 -23.06 16.01 -14.96
CA LEU A 592 -23.88 14.81 -15.07
C LEU A 592 -24.44 14.61 -16.50
N GLY A 593 -24.80 15.70 -17.18
CA GLY A 593 -25.18 15.67 -18.59
C GLY A 593 -24.04 15.17 -19.49
N LYS A 594 -22.84 15.70 -19.29
CA LYS A 594 -21.61 15.27 -19.98
C LYS A 594 -21.25 13.82 -19.64
N GLY A 595 -21.39 13.40 -18.38
CA GLY A 595 -21.18 12.03 -17.94
C GLY A 595 -22.12 11.03 -18.63
N ARG A 596 -23.39 11.39 -18.84
CA ARG A 596 -24.35 10.54 -19.57
C ARG A 596 -23.99 10.37 -21.05
N ILE A 597 -23.51 11.43 -21.70
CA ILE A 597 -23.04 11.37 -23.10
C ILE A 597 -21.81 10.47 -23.20
N LEU A 598 -20.85 10.59 -22.26
CA LEU A 598 -19.67 9.74 -22.19
C LEU A 598 -20.00 8.27 -21.95
N LEU A 599 -20.93 7.96 -21.05
CA LEU A 599 -21.36 6.58 -20.78
C LEU A 599 -22.05 5.95 -21.98
N LYS A 600 -22.83 6.74 -22.74
CA LYS A 600 -23.44 6.30 -23.99
C LYS A 600 -22.38 6.02 -25.07
N GLY A 601 -21.43 6.94 -25.24
CA GLY A 601 -20.33 6.79 -26.19
C GLY A 601 -19.41 5.61 -25.85
N LEU A 602 -19.11 5.39 -24.56
CA LEU A 602 -18.36 4.22 -24.09
C LEU A 602 -19.10 2.93 -24.44
N LYS A 603 -20.40 2.86 -24.17
CA LYS A 603 -21.22 1.68 -24.50
C LYS A 603 -21.24 1.41 -26.01
N GLU A 604 -21.46 2.43 -26.84
CA GLU A 604 -21.46 2.29 -28.30
C GLU A 604 -20.08 1.84 -28.83
N PHE A 605 -18.99 2.37 -28.28
CA PHE A 605 -17.63 1.94 -28.62
C PHE A 605 -17.34 0.50 -28.17
N MET A 606 -17.80 0.10 -26.99
CA MET A 606 -17.67 -1.29 -26.52
C MET A 606 -18.45 -2.26 -27.41
N ASP A 607 -19.68 -1.91 -27.76
CA ASP A 607 -20.53 -2.69 -28.66
C ASP A 607 -19.85 -2.83 -30.05
N GLN A 608 -19.23 -1.76 -30.57
CA GLN A 608 -18.50 -1.77 -31.84
C GLN A 608 -17.22 -2.61 -31.80
N ARG A 609 -16.36 -2.44 -30.80
CA ARG A 609 -15.11 -3.22 -30.66
C ARG A 609 -15.39 -4.70 -30.43
N ALA A 610 -16.41 -5.02 -29.64
CA ALA A 610 -16.84 -6.39 -29.46
C ALA A 610 -17.34 -7.02 -30.77
N ALA A 611 -18.02 -6.25 -31.63
CA ALA A 611 -18.41 -6.71 -32.95
C ALA A 611 -17.20 -6.97 -33.86
N GLU A 612 -16.19 -6.08 -33.86
CA GLU A 612 -14.95 -6.23 -34.65
C GLU A 612 -14.13 -7.47 -34.24
N GLU A 613 -13.91 -7.70 -32.95
CA GLU A 613 -13.15 -8.86 -32.46
C GLU A 613 -13.91 -10.17 -32.71
N LYS A 614 -15.24 -10.19 -32.50
CA LYS A 614 -16.09 -11.32 -32.91
C LYS A 614 -15.98 -11.60 -34.41
N GLN A 615 -15.87 -10.56 -35.24
CA GLN A 615 -15.68 -10.71 -36.69
C GLN A 615 -14.30 -11.30 -37.03
N LYS A 616 -13.22 -10.85 -36.36
CA LYS A 616 -11.86 -11.40 -36.54
C LYS A 616 -11.78 -12.87 -36.11
N LEU A 617 -12.37 -13.23 -34.98
CA LEU A 617 -12.45 -14.62 -34.51
C LEU A 617 -13.21 -15.50 -35.50
N ARG A 618 -14.37 -15.03 -36.00
CA ARG A 618 -15.13 -15.73 -37.06
C ARG A 618 -14.35 -15.86 -38.37
N GLN A 619 -13.52 -14.89 -38.72
CA GLN A 619 -12.65 -14.98 -39.90
C GLN A 619 -11.55 -16.02 -39.72
N LYS A 620 -10.84 -16.01 -38.57
CA LYS A 620 -9.82 -17.03 -38.25
C LYS A 620 -10.39 -18.45 -38.23
N ILE A 621 -11.60 -18.63 -37.68
CA ILE A 621 -12.29 -19.93 -37.71
C ILE A 621 -12.59 -20.35 -39.16
N ARG A 622 -13.04 -19.44 -40.03
CA ARG A 622 -13.27 -19.73 -41.45
C ARG A 622 -12.01 -20.10 -42.21
N GLU A 623 -10.89 -19.41 -41.95
CA GLU A 623 -9.59 -19.72 -42.56
C GLU A 623 -9.07 -21.09 -42.13
N LEU A 624 -9.18 -21.43 -40.83
CA LEU A 624 -8.80 -22.74 -40.31
C LEU A 624 -9.70 -23.87 -40.84
N ASN A 625 -10.99 -23.64 -40.98
CA ASN A 625 -11.91 -24.60 -41.60
C ASN A 625 -11.58 -24.81 -43.08
N LYS A 626 -11.23 -23.73 -43.82
CA LYS A 626 -10.82 -23.83 -45.22
C LYS A 626 -9.51 -24.63 -45.37
N ALA A 627 -8.55 -24.46 -44.46
CA ALA A 627 -7.33 -25.26 -44.43
C ALA A 627 -7.63 -26.74 -44.13
N ARG A 628 -8.54 -27.01 -43.18
CA ARG A 628 -9.02 -28.37 -42.87
C ARG A 628 -9.63 -29.06 -44.08
N ASP A 629 -10.48 -28.35 -44.83
CA ASP A 629 -11.17 -28.90 -46.00
C ASP A 629 -10.24 -29.02 -47.24
N GLY A 630 -9.12 -28.30 -47.25
CA GLY A 630 -8.10 -28.31 -48.31
C GLY A 630 -7.14 -29.51 -48.31
N GLY A 631 -7.32 -30.48 -47.41
CA GLY A 631 -6.51 -31.70 -47.38
C GLY A 631 -5.14 -31.55 -46.71
N GLU A 632 -4.84 -30.41 -46.10
CA GLU A 632 -3.70 -30.26 -45.17
C GLU A 632 -3.98 -31.09 -43.90
N SER A 633 -3.59 -32.37 -43.98
CA SER A 633 -3.54 -33.38 -42.91
C SER A 633 -4.79 -33.50 -42.03
N ALA A 634 -5.65 -34.45 -42.40
CA ALA A 634 -6.71 -35.01 -41.56
C ALA A 634 -6.21 -35.69 -40.26
N LEU A 635 -4.91 -35.64 -39.95
CA LEU A 635 -4.29 -36.23 -38.76
C LEU A 635 -3.74 -35.20 -37.77
N ASP A 636 -3.83 -33.89 -38.05
CA ASP A 636 -3.35 -32.89 -37.11
C ASP A 636 -4.40 -32.57 -36.04
N PHE A 637 -4.40 -33.40 -34.99
CA PHE A 637 -5.20 -33.22 -33.77
C PHE A 637 -5.08 -31.80 -33.18
N SER A 638 -4.02 -31.06 -33.52
CA SER A 638 -3.80 -29.68 -33.09
C SER A 638 -4.73 -28.68 -33.78
N LEU A 639 -5.16 -28.92 -35.03
CA LEU A 639 -5.98 -27.98 -35.79
C LEU A 639 -7.43 -27.98 -35.28
N GLU A 640 -7.98 -29.16 -34.98
CA GLU A 640 -9.32 -29.27 -34.39
C GLU A 640 -9.37 -28.73 -32.96
N ALA A 641 -8.34 -28.96 -32.15
CA ALA A 641 -8.22 -28.37 -30.81
C ALA A 641 -8.17 -26.83 -30.88
N ARG A 642 -7.50 -26.27 -31.89
CA ARG A 642 -7.38 -24.83 -32.11
C ARG A 642 -8.68 -24.19 -32.56
N ILE A 643 -9.45 -24.85 -33.43
CA ILE A 643 -10.80 -24.40 -33.81
C ILE A 643 -11.73 -24.41 -32.59
N ARG A 644 -11.80 -25.52 -31.84
CA ARG A 644 -12.64 -25.62 -30.63
C ARG A 644 -12.30 -24.56 -29.58
N ARG A 645 -11.02 -24.24 -29.42
CA ARG A 645 -10.57 -23.16 -28.53
C ARG A 645 -11.09 -21.79 -29.00
N LEU A 646 -10.96 -21.46 -30.28
CA LEU A 646 -11.43 -20.19 -30.83
C LEU A 646 -12.97 -20.06 -30.78
N GLU A 647 -13.69 -21.17 -30.95
CA GLU A 647 -15.15 -21.20 -30.78
C GLU A 647 -15.58 -20.98 -29.33
N ALA A 648 -14.83 -21.54 -28.36
CA ALA A 648 -15.05 -21.28 -26.95
C ALA A 648 -14.73 -19.82 -26.57
N GLU A 649 -13.65 -19.25 -27.10
CA GLU A 649 -13.31 -17.83 -26.95
C GLU A 649 -14.40 -16.93 -27.55
N LEU A 650 -14.92 -17.25 -28.75
CA LEU A 650 -16.01 -16.51 -29.38
C LEU A 650 -17.33 -16.58 -28.57
N LYS A 651 -17.61 -17.73 -27.96
CA LYS A 651 -18.81 -17.94 -27.13
C LYS A 651 -18.73 -17.21 -25.79
N ASN A 652 -17.53 -17.10 -25.21
CA ASN A 652 -17.29 -16.50 -23.90
C ASN A 652 -16.84 -15.03 -23.95
N PHE A 653 -16.84 -14.42 -25.14
CA PHE A 653 -16.35 -13.05 -25.37
C PHE A 653 -17.07 -11.95 -24.55
N ASN A 654 -18.16 -12.27 -23.83
CA ASN A 654 -18.91 -11.29 -23.06
C ASN A 654 -18.40 -11.06 -21.61
N ASP A 655 -17.56 -11.92 -21.03
CA ASP A 655 -17.41 -11.94 -19.56
C ASP A 655 -16.04 -11.45 -19.02
N GLY A 656 -15.10 -11.01 -19.88
CA GLY A 656 -13.72 -10.73 -19.42
C GLY A 656 -12.97 -9.56 -20.07
N GLU A 657 -13.42 -9.03 -21.20
CA GLU A 657 -12.65 -8.02 -21.98
C GLU A 657 -13.15 -6.57 -21.82
N GLU A 658 -14.22 -6.34 -21.04
CA GLU A 658 -14.83 -5.02 -20.86
C GLU A 658 -13.82 -3.96 -20.35
N ILE A 659 -12.87 -4.36 -19.51
CA ILE A 659 -11.85 -3.49 -18.94
C ILE A 659 -10.83 -3.05 -20.00
N ASP A 660 -10.39 -3.96 -20.86
CA ASP A 660 -9.40 -3.65 -21.90
C ASP A 660 -10.00 -2.78 -23.02
N ILE A 661 -11.28 -3.00 -23.32
CA ILE A 661 -12.04 -2.20 -24.29
C ILE A 661 -12.33 -0.80 -23.73
N ALA A 662 -12.68 -0.68 -22.44
CA ALA A 662 -12.83 0.63 -21.77
C ALA A 662 -11.51 1.43 -21.77
N ASN A 663 -10.37 0.77 -21.54
CA ASN A 663 -9.05 1.41 -21.63
C ASN A 663 -8.67 1.81 -23.06
N ALA A 664 -9.15 1.09 -24.08
CA ALA A 664 -8.98 1.47 -25.48
C ALA A 664 -9.84 2.69 -25.85
N TYR A 665 -11.05 2.81 -25.30
CA TYR A 665 -11.90 3.98 -25.48
C TYR A 665 -11.28 5.25 -24.89
N LEU A 666 -10.73 5.15 -23.68
CA LEU A 666 -10.05 6.29 -23.04
C LEU A 666 -8.81 6.76 -23.82
N ARG A 667 -8.10 5.85 -24.49
CA ARG A 667 -7.03 6.21 -25.43
C ARG A 667 -7.58 6.88 -26.69
N HIS A 668 -8.66 6.35 -27.27
CA HIS A 668 -9.32 6.93 -28.42
C HIS A 668 -9.79 8.37 -28.17
N LEU A 669 -10.37 8.65 -26.99
CA LEU A 669 -10.75 10.00 -26.59
C LEU A 669 -9.55 10.93 -26.41
N ARG A 670 -8.45 10.43 -25.84
CA ARG A 670 -7.21 11.19 -25.65
C ARG A 670 -6.53 11.53 -26.98
N GLU A 671 -6.57 10.62 -27.96
CA GLU A 671 -6.00 10.80 -29.30
C GLU A 671 -6.81 11.79 -30.16
N LYS A 672 -8.10 11.98 -29.86
CA LYS A 672 -8.96 12.94 -30.56
C LYS A 672 -8.84 14.38 -30.05
N GLU A 673 -7.97 14.65 -29.07
CA GLU A 673 -7.80 15.95 -28.42
C GLU A 673 -9.13 16.62 -28.00
N GLU A 674 -10.16 15.82 -27.70
CA GLU A 674 -11.38 16.35 -27.09
C GLU A 674 -11.01 16.81 -25.67
N GLU A 675 -10.89 18.13 -25.48
CA GLU A 675 -10.68 18.74 -24.18
C GLU A 675 -11.86 18.39 -23.26
N ILE A 676 -11.69 17.35 -22.45
CA ILE A 676 -12.58 17.05 -21.33
C ILE A 676 -11.79 17.30 -20.05
N PRO A 677 -11.91 18.49 -19.45
CA PRO A 677 -11.23 18.81 -18.20
C PRO A 677 -11.75 17.92 -17.06
N MET A 678 -10.81 17.28 -16.35
CA MET A 678 -10.99 16.60 -15.07
C MET A 678 -11.90 15.36 -15.02
N LEU A 679 -11.30 14.21 -15.32
CA LEU A 679 -11.80 12.87 -14.97
C LEU A 679 -11.19 12.34 -13.66
N TRP A 680 -11.41 13.02 -12.52
CA TRP A 680 -10.84 12.59 -11.22
C TRP A 680 -11.77 11.87 -10.24
N ASP A 681 -13.05 11.66 -10.56
CA ASP A 681 -13.82 10.63 -9.84
C ASP A 681 -14.94 10.00 -10.69
N HIS A 682 -14.55 9.03 -11.53
CA HIS A 682 -15.47 8.25 -12.34
C HIS A 682 -16.49 7.48 -11.50
N ARG A 683 -16.16 7.13 -10.26
CA ARG A 683 -17.04 6.35 -9.39
C ARG A 683 -18.15 7.24 -8.84
N LEU A 684 -17.83 8.45 -8.41
CA LEU A 684 -18.82 9.46 -8.04
C LEU A 684 -19.74 9.80 -9.24
N ALA A 685 -19.16 9.90 -10.45
CA ALA A 685 -19.90 10.18 -11.68
C ALA A 685 -20.91 9.09 -12.03
N LEU A 686 -20.49 7.84 -11.95
CA LEU A 686 -21.34 6.66 -12.16
C LEU A 686 -22.39 6.56 -11.06
N ASP A 687 -22.04 6.73 -9.78
CA ASP A 687 -23.00 6.71 -8.66
C ASP A 687 -24.07 7.80 -8.81
N TYR A 688 -23.68 9.01 -9.19
CA TYR A 688 -24.62 10.11 -9.41
C TYR A 688 -25.43 9.94 -10.71
N ALA A 689 -24.84 9.43 -11.78
CA ALA A 689 -25.54 9.15 -13.04
C ALA A 689 -26.54 7.99 -12.91
N GLU A 690 -26.23 6.97 -12.11
CA GLU A 690 -27.12 5.86 -11.79
C GLU A 690 -28.28 6.35 -10.89
N LYS A 691 -27.98 7.14 -9.85
CA LYS A 691 -29.01 7.85 -9.04
C LYS A 691 -29.91 8.75 -9.90
N PHE A 692 -29.37 9.41 -10.94
CA PHE A 692 -30.14 10.25 -11.85
C PHE A 692 -30.96 9.45 -12.86
N GLN A 693 -30.41 8.37 -13.44
CA GLN A 693 -31.16 7.48 -14.33
C GLN A 693 -32.37 6.84 -13.63
N GLU A 694 -32.24 6.49 -12.34
CA GLU A 694 -33.33 5.95 -11.54
C GLU A 694 -34.48 6.95 -11.29
N ILE A 695 -34.22 8.26 -11.29
CA ILE A 695 -35.24 9.31 -11.09
C ILE A 695 -36.14 9.48 -12.34
N PHE A 696 -35.64 9.13 -13.53
CA PHE A 696 -36.30 9.44 -14.81
C PHE A 696 -36.75 8.21 -15.62
N HIS A 697 -36.70 7.00 -15.03
CA HIS A 697 -37.12 5.74 -15.67
C HIS A 697 -38.43 5.15 -15.13
N GLU A 698 -39.49 5.95 -15.06
CA GLU A 698 -40.86 5.44 -15.16
C GLU A 698 -41.49 5.97 -16.47
N ARG A 699 -41.68 5.06 -17.43
CA ARG A 699 -42.50 5.27 -18.62
C ARG A 699 -43.97 5.14 -18.22
N GLU A 700 -44.68 6.27 -18.11
CA GLU A 700 -46.07 6.36 -18.56
C GLU A 700 -46.23 7.68 -19.31
N ALA A 701 -46.88 7.62 -20.48
CA ALA A 701 -47.13 8.78 -21.31
C ALA A 701 -47.93 9.84 -20.52
N PRO A 702 -47.66 11.14 -20.68
CA PRO A 702 -48.44 12.18 -20.02
C PRO A 702 -49.92 12.04 -20.44
N PRO A 703 -50.88 12.21 -19.51
CA PRO A 703 -52.28 12.29 -19.90
C PRO A 703 -52.45 13.45 -20.89
N GLY A 704 -53.23 13.22 -21.95
CA GLY A 704 -53.54 14.23 -22.96
C GLY A 704 -54.13 15.51 -22.34
N PRO A 705 -54.09 16.65 -23.05
CA PRO A 705 -54.29 18.00 -22.51
C PRO A 705 -55.68 18.36 -21.95
N ALA A 706 -56.53 17.39 -21.61
CA ALA A 706 -57.89 17.61 -21.14
C ALA A 706 -58.11 17.11 -19.70
N ALA A 707 -57.48 17.75 -18.70
CA ALA A 707 -57.95 17.80 -17.30
C ALA A 707 -56.97 18.57 -16.39
N VAL A 708 -56.68 19.86 -16.67
CA VAL A 708 -55.98 20.72 -15.70
C VAL A 708 -57.00 21.63 -15.03
N PRO A 709 -57.25 21.51 -13.71
CA PRO A 709 -58.16 22.38 -12.99
C PRO A 709 -57.77 23.87 -13.15
N PRO A 710 -58.71 24.81 -13.26
CA PRO A 710 -58.42 26.23 -13.49
C PRO A 710 -57.49 26.85 -12.43
N THR A 711 -57.58 26.38 -11.19
CA THR A 711 -56.72 26.77 -10.06
C THR A 711 -55.26 26.35 -10.26
N LEU A 712 -55.02 25.21 -10.92
CA LEU A 712 -53.69 24.72 -11.26
C LEU A 712 -53.13 25.47 -12.48
N ARG A 713 -53.98 25.85 -13.43
CA ARG A 713 -53.61 26.68 -14.60
C ARG A 713 -53.15 28.07 -14.16
N ALA A 714 -53.88 28.74 -13.26
CA ALA A 714 -53.50 30.04 -12.73
C ALA A 714 -52.17 30.00 -11.93
N ARG A 715 -51.92 28.92 -11.18
CA ARG A 715 -50.63 28.69 -10.51
C ARG A 715 -49.49 28.41 -11.50
N LEU A 716 -49.75 27.64 -12.57
CA LEU A 716 -48.76 27.38 -13.63
C LEU A 716 -48.44 28.63 -14.47
N GLU A 717 -49.42 29.50 -14.70
CA GLU A 717 -49.25 30.78 -15.40
C GLU A 717 -48.41 31.78 -14.57
N GLY A 718 -48.57 31.79 -13.23
CA GLY A 718 -47.71 32.58 -12.34
C GLY A 718 -46.25 32.12 -12.26
N VAL A 719 -45.98 30.85 -12.59
CA VAL A 719 -44.63 30.27 -12.63
C VAL A 719 -44.08 30.23 -14.07
N GLN A 720 -44.90 30.53 -15.08
CA GLN A 720 -44.56 30.48 -16.51
C GLN A 720 -43.38 31.38 -16.93
N PRO A 721 -43.15 32.57 -16.34
CA PRO A 721 -41.93 33.35 -16.62
C PRO A 721 -40.67 32.60 -16.21
N TYR A 722 -40.71 31.88 -15.09
CA TYR A 722 -39.59 31.09 -14.55
C TYR A 722 -39.42 29.74 -15.27
N LEU A 723 -40.53 29.14 -15.75
CA LEU A 723 -40.50 27.95 -16.62
C LEU A 723 -40.11 28.26 -18.07
N LYS A 724 -40.17 29.51 -18.53
CA LYS A 724 -39.67 29.89 -19.86
C LYS A 724 -38.14 29.78 -19.91
N ASP A 725 -37.45 30.17 -18.84
CA ASP A 725 -35.98 30.03 -18.76
C ASP A 725 -35.56 28.56 -18.56
N GLY A 726 -36.28 27.80 -17.72
CA GLY A 726 -36.05 26.36 -17.55
C GLY A 726 -36.52 25.47 -18.72
N GLY A 727 -37.56 25.88 -19.45
CA GLY A 727 -38.12 25.16 -20.59
C GLY A 727 -37.33 25.36 -21.87
N THR A 728 -36.68 26.52 -22.03
CA THR A 728 -35.66 26.76 -23.07
C THR A 728 -34.39 25.95 -22.78
N TRP A 729 -34.05 25.77 -21.49
CA TRP A 729 -32.95 24.92 -21.02
C TRP A 729 -33.23 23.42 -21.21
N LEU A 730 -34.43 22.91 -20.90
CA LEU A 730 -34.83 21.51 -21.13
C LEU A 730 -34.99 21.15 -22.61
N ARG A 731 -35.40 22.08 -23.48
CA ARG A 731 -35.46 21.86 -24.94
C ARG A 731 -34.07 21.75 -25.58
N ARG A 732 -33.07 22.47 -25.07
CA ARG A 732 -31.67 22.35 -25.53
C ARG A 732 -31.02 21.01 -25.14
N LEU A 733 -31.54 20.33 -24.13
CA LEU A 733 -31.09 18.99 -23.71
C LEU A 733 -31.82 17.85 -24.43
N HIS A 734 -32.75 18.17 -25.35
CA HIS A 734 -33.45 17.16 -26.13
C HIS A 734 -32.59 16.70 -27.33
N PRO A 735 -32.32 15.38 -27.50
CA PRO A 735 -31.32 14.87 -28.46
C PRO A 735 -31.52 15.32 -29.91
N ARG A 736 -32.79 15.50 -30.32
CA ARG A 736 -33.16 15.87 -31.69
C ARG A 736 -32.79 17.33 -32.03
N THR A 737 -32.88 18.22 -31.05
CA THR A 737 -32.65 19.66 -31.22
C THR A 737 -31.15 20.00 -31.21
N LEU A 738 -30.35 19.19 -30.50
CA LEU A 738 -28.89 19.27 -30.51
C LEU A 738 -28.29 18.75 -31.82
N LEU A 739 -28.86 17.70 -32.41
CA LEU A 739 -28.44 17.18 -33.72
C LEU A 739 -28.77 18.17 -34.86
N GLU A 740 -29.95 18.80 -34.82
CA GLU A 740 -30.35 19.83 -35.81
C GLU A 740 -29.47 21.09 -35.73
N GLU A 741 -28.98 21.47 -34.54
CA GLU A 741 -28.08 22.61 -34.37
C GLU A 741 -26.64 22.30 -34.83
N ILE A 742 -26.19 21.06 -34.64
CA ILE A 742 -24.88 20.57 -35.13
C ILE A 742 -24.87 20.47 -36.66
N ASP A 743 -25.93 19.92 -37.27
CA ASP A 743 -26.05 19.85 -38.74
C ASP A 743 -26.09 21.26 -39.37
N ARG A 744 -26.74 22.22 -38.70
CA ARG A 744 -26.83 23.62 -39.15
C ARG A 744 -25.48 24.36 -39.08
N GLN A 745 -24.60 23.98 -38.16
CA GLN A 745 -23.25 24.55 -38.05
C GLN A 745 -22.22 23.88 -38.98
N LEU A 746 -22.58 22.75 -39.59
CA LEU A 746 -21.71 22.00 -40.50
C LEU A 746 -22.03 22.24 -41.99
N GLU A 747 -23.07 23.01 -42.33
CA GLU A 747 -23.31 23.45 -43.71
C GLU A 747 -22.33 24.58 -44.12
N PRO A 748 -21.51 24.41 -45.18
CA PRO A 748 -20.58 25.43 -45.62
C PRO A 748 -21.32 26.61 -46.27
N SER A 749 -21.05 27.81 -45.75
CA SER A 749 -21.53 29.07 -46.27
C SER A 749 -20.78 29.47 -47.54
N ASP A 750 -21.13 28.90 -48.69
CA ASP A 750 -20.65 29.38 -50.01
C ASP A 750 -21.81 29.45 -51.02
N ARG A 751 -22.48 30.60 -51.05
CA ARG A 751 -23.21 31.11 -52.22
C ARG A 751 -23.09 32.63 -52.28
N THR A 752 -22.04 33.10 -52.94
CA THR A 752 -21.98 34.42 -53.55
C THR A 752 -21.75 34.29 -55.05
N THR A 753 -22.81 34.57 -55.80
CA THR A 753 -22.88 35.30 -57.08
C THR A 753 -21.58 35.57 -57.87
N ALA A 754 -21.56 35.09 -59.12
CA ALA A 754 -21.00 35.75 -60.32
C ALA A 754 -21.73 35.14 -61.54
N GLU A 755 -22.64 35.82 -62.24
CA GLU A 755 -22.40 36.72 -63.40
C GLU A 755 -21.33 36.15 -64.36
N SER A 756 -21.76 35.59 -65.50
CA SER A 756 -21.88 36.27 -66.81
C SER A 756 -20.54 36.70 -67.38
N ASP A 757 -20.00 35.94 -68.35
CA ASP A 757 -19.67 36.41 -69.71
C ASP A 757 -19.02 35.31 -70.56
N GLY A 758 -19.14 35.46 -71.89
CA GLY A 758 -18.90 34.51 -73.01
C GLY A 758 -17.57 33.74 -73.00
N ASP A 759 -17.44 32.61 -73.71
CA ASP A 759 -17.62 32.37 -75.15
C ASP A 759 -17.90 30.87 -75.44
#